data_AF-A0A1I7VPD4-F1
#
_entry.id   AF-A0A1I7VPD4-F1
#
_cell.length_a   1.000
_cell.length_b   1.000
_cell.length_c   1.000
_cell.angle_alpha   90.00
_cell.angle_beta   90.00
_cell.angle_gamma   90.00
#
_symmetry.space_group_name_H-M   'P 1'
#
loop_
_entity.id
_entity.type
_entity.pdbx_description
1 polymer ?
#
loop_
_entity_poly.entity_id
_entity_poly.type
_entity_poly.pdbx_seq_one_letter_code
_entity_poly.pdbx_strand_id
1 'polypeptide(L)'
;MLRDNDKVRLKRSDLIRRIEEQQLQIADYENKLKDLIRAYKGLNAERNALQTAVKVLGLQQETTTNLQGGASLLGANAEDEELPEENQMEQLKRSLKVLITEKNRQEEAFLYDRKALLVENETLKERLTKAATETEAQAEKLENSLLELRSKIKVIEGDREKELSDHGSVLAAIQQQYAKECINSEQLEKRISELYQKLHEKEEVSKVLEMDIVFLKEELSRTQSEIEFWRKRAKKTPSIKVLESELKDVKESNKNEIAELKRKLMETVNTERESRLRELEQRLQEMSIEIGDFNRIRTELQYKVDQLEKKNKTLEDKNAFLEASKSTKEIEDESTDFESLEQNFIKSAEKLRNSKKIVNFYELLGLEETLCEQKRRYEILNNEFENYKLKAEAILKSRSVKNDALESTGISHTLSLLPVSECSSCAAAEVDLRHMRSVVTSLHNKLHSLEIDYTNAKKGYEEKTAQLQLKIIEMERVQENSTSDLRNQMHQKVIEMESEMQKQRIRALDILAEKENELEITKAKLNSIIRNQPNVDPVDPPQDTSFRPVKYRQSHSHDFFESNTSTDKQRIGEIRSVNDHSSSDVDSCSSVVDEHHSECLSVSPNSTQVLFNVPGTTAAAETRNIFYEQQLVKRERQIVELRNAMHIAELNVRDIHQAAVTKDLQHFEMVEKLKDEIRILEGKLKFLSVDSNMEYLRNVFIQLLHCDTSSGRKHILKAIGAVLKLSVTEMRAIEKRNL
;
A
#
# COMPACT_ATOMS: atom_id res chain seq x y z
N MET A 1 9.09 5.61 71.08
CA MET A 1 9.88 4.71 70.21
C MET A 1 11.10 5.48 69.69
N LEU A 2 11.89 4.87 68.78
CA LEU A 2 13.02 5.44 68.03
C LEU A 2 12.84 6.95 67.77
N ARG A 3 13.78 7.84 68.17
CA ARG A 3 15.04 8.14 67.45
C ARG A 3 14.85 8.20 65.93
N ASP A 4 14.77 9.41 65.42
CA ASP A 4 15.55 9.77 64.23
C ASP A 4 16.56 10.86 64.61
N ASN A 5 17.61 11.00 63.81
CA ASN A 5 18.64 12.01 64.00
C ASN A 5 18.77 12.81 62.70
N ASP A 6 18.75 14.14 62.78
CA ASP A 6 19.12 15.02 61.66
C ASP A 6 20.64 14.96 61.37
N LYS A 7 21.11 13.77 60.99
CA LYS A 7 22.43 13.56 60.41
C LYS A 7 22.36 13.77 58.92
N VAL A 8 22.21 15.05 58.54
CA VAL A 8 22.67 15.53 57.24
C VAL A 8 24.12 15.06 57.09
N ARG A 9 24.36 14.10 56.20
CA ARG A 9 25.70 13.60 55.92
C ARG A 9 26.49 14.66 55.15
N LEU A 10 27.04 15.65 55.86
CA LEU A 10 28.12 16.48 55.32
C LEU A 10 29.19 15.54 54.77
N LYS A 11 29.65 15.79 53.54
CA LYS A 11 30.63 14.90 52.90
C LYS A 11 31.94 15.00 53.66
N ARG A 12 32.76 13.95 53.62
CA ARG A 12 34.07 13.93 54.29
C ARG A 12 34.95 15.12 53.87
N SER A 13 34.83 15.56 52.61
CA SER A 13 35.44 16.78 52.07
C SER A 13 34.98 18.07 52.77
N ASP A 14 33.69 18.20 53.10
CA ASP A 14 33.14 19.40 53.73
C ASP A 14 33.52 19.48 55.22
N LEU A 15 33.67 18.32 55.87
CA LEU A 15 34.19 18.22 57.22
C LEU A 15 35.69 18.51 57.29
N ILE A 16 36.49 17.99 56.34
CA ILE A 16 37.93 18.30 56.23
C ILE A 16 38.13 19.79 55.99
N ARG A 17 37.44 20.37 54.99
CA ARG A 17 37.49 21.80 54.68
C ARG A 17 37.13 22.67 55.89
N ARG A 18 36.10 22.31 56.67
CA ARG A 18 35.77 23.03 57.92
C ARG A 18 36.85 22.91 58.99
N ILE A 19 37.55 21.77 59.08
CA ILE A 19 38.67 21.60 60.00
C ILE A 19 39.87 22.45 59.54
N GLU A 20 40.13 22.55 58.24
CA GLU A 20 41.16 23.41 57.66
C GLU A 20 40.84 24.90 57.88
N GLU A 21 39.60 25.33 57.61
CA GLU A 21 39.06 26.66 57.93
C GLU A 21 39.22 27.00 59.43
N GLN A 22 38.88 26.05 60.32
CA GLN A 22 39.04 26.20 61.77
C GLN A 22 40.51 26.25 62.22
N GLN A 23 41.38 25.44 61.65
CA GLN A 23 42.82 25.46 61.94
C GLN A 23 43.45 26.79 61.51
N LEU A 24 43.09 27.31 60.33
CA LEU A 24 43.51 28.63 59.87
C LEU A 24 43.03 29.72 60.83
N GLN A 25 41.76 29.68 61.23
CA GLN A 25 41.17 30.65 62.16
C GLN A 25 41.82 30.59 63.56
N ILE A 26 42.18 29.39 64.05
CA ILE A 26 42.91 29.22 65.31
C ILE A 26 44.33 29.82 65.21
N ALA A 27 45.06 29.56 64.13
CA ALA A 27 46.39 30.15 63.90
C ALA A 27 46.32 31.69 63.84
N ASP A 28 45.28 32.23 63.20
CA ASP A 28 44.98 33.65 63.17
C ASP A 28 44.73 34.25 64.56
N TYR A 29 43.92 33.58 65.40
CA TYR A 29 43.68 34.01 66.78
C TYR A 29 44.91 33.86 67.67
N GLU A 30 45.72 32.80 67.50
CA GLU A 30 46.99 32.66 68.19
C GLU A 30 47.94 33.82 67.85
N ASN A 31 48.03 34.22 66.58
CA ASN A 31 48.91 35.30 66.15
C ASN A 31 48.43 36.65 66.70
N LYS A 32 47.12 36.95 66.56
CA LYS A 32 46.49 38.13 67.18
C LYS A 32 46.68 38.17 68.71
N LEU A 33 46.68 37.01 69.37
CA LEU A 33 46.96 36.90 70.82
C LEU A 33 48.45 37.11 71.15
N LYS A 34 49.38 36.56 70.35
CA LYS A 34 50.83 36.82 70.48
C LYS A 34 51.13 38.32 70.30
N ASP A 35 50.43 38.98 69.37
CA ASP A 35 50.53 40.42 69.13
C ASP A 35 49.93 41.25 70.27
N LEU A 36 48.75 40.89 70.78
CA LEU A 36 48.14 41.53 71.94
C LEU A 36 49.02 41.40 73.20
N ILE A 37 49.62 40.22 73.43
CA ILE A 37 50.56 39.99 74.53
C ILE A 37 51.85 40.81 74.33
N ARG A 38 52.33 40.96 73.10
CA ARG A 38 53.50 41.79 72.76
C ARG A 38 53.22 43.29 72.98
N ALA A 39 52.07 43.78 72.53
CA ALA A 39 51.62 45.15 72.77
C ALA A 39 51.42 45.43 74.26
N TYR A 40 50.77 44.52 75.00
CA TYR A 40 50.60 44.63 76.45
C TYR A 40 51.93 44.65 77.21
N LYS A 41 52.92 43.84 76.78
CA LYS A 41 54.28 43.89 77.35
C LYS A 41 54.99 45.22 77.10
N GLY A 42 54.87 45.78 75.89
CA GLY A 42 55.40 47.11 75.54
C GLY A 42 54.75 48.21 76.39
N LEU A 43 53.42 48.27 76.39
CA LEU A 43 52.64 49.24 77.18
C LEU A 43 52.91 49.11 78.70
N ASN A 44 53.10 47.90 79.22
CA ASN A 44 53.49 47.69 80.61
C ASN A 44 54.93 48.15 80.89
N ALA A 45 55.86 47.97 79.96
CA ALA A 45 57.22 48.51 80.09
C ALA A 45 57.23 50.04 80.07
N GLU A 46 56.49 50.67 79.15
CA GLU A 46 56.23 52.11 79.12
C GLU A 46 55.59 52.60 80.43
N ARG A 47 54.49 51.98 80.88
CA ARG A 47 53.82 52.32 82.15
C ARG A 47 54.77 52.22 83.34
N ASN A 48 55.61 51.18 83.40
CA ASN A 48 56.55 51.00 84.52
C ASN A 48 57.72 51.99 84.45
N ALA A 49 58.19 52.35 83.25
CA ALA A 49 59.19 53.40 83.05
C ALA A 49 58.63 54.78 83.45
N LEU A 50 57.39 55.10 83.06
CA LEU A 50 56.67 56.31 83.46
C LEU A 50 56.42 56.34 84.96
N GLN A 51 55.92 55.26 85.57
CA GLN A 51 55.71 55.19 87.02
C GLN A 51 57.04 55.34 87.79
N THR A 52 58.15 54.84 87.24
CA THR A 52 59.49 55.03 87.81
C THR A 52 59.92 56.49 87.70
N ALA A 53 59.75 57.13 86.54
CA ALA A 53 60.06 58.54 86.35
C ALA A 53 59.23 59.45 87.27
N VAL A 54 57.92 59.19 87.39
CA VAL A 54 57.00 59.92 88.27
C VAL A 54 57.36 59.74 89.75
N LYS A 55 57.79 58.55 90.18
CA LYS A 55 58.27 58.34 91.57
C LYS A 55 59.53 59.16 91.86
N VAL A 56 60.51 59.15 90.96
CA VAL A 56 61.75 59.92 91.12
C VAL A 56 61.45 61.43 91.15
N LEU A 57 60.64 61.92 90.22
CA LEU A 57 60.26 63.34 90.16
C LEU A 57 59.37 63.77 91.35
N GLY A 58 58.56 62.86 91.91
CA GLY A 58 57.76 63.11 93.11
C GLY A 58 58.61 63.27 94.37
N LEU A 59 59.59 62.38 94.57
CA LEU A 59 60.59 62.51 95.66
C LEU A 59 61.38 63.83 95.53
N GLN A 60 61.69 64.23 94.30
CA GLN A 60 62.34 65.51 94.00
C GLN A 60 61.43 66.74 94.23
N GLN A 61 60.12 66.53 94.39
CA GLN A 61 59.16 67.59 94.71
C GLN A 61 58.99 67.78 96.22
N GLU A 62 58.96 66.69 97.00
CA GLU A 62 58.85 66.72 98.46
C GLU A 62 60.03 67.47 99.12
N THR A 63 61.26 67.30 98.62
CA THR A 63 62.43 68.06 99.11
C THR A 63 62.33 69.57 98.89
N THR A 64 61.60 70.02 97.87
CA THR A 64 61.37 71.46 97.62
C THR A 64 60.27 72.09 98.49
N THR A 65 59.42 71.28 99.12
CA THR A 65 58.28 71.76 99.92
C THR A 65 58.56 72.04 101.40
N ASN A 66 59.76 71.75 101.89
CA ASN A 66 60.12 71.88 103.31
C ASN A 66 60.44 73.32 103.79
N LEU A 67 59.88 74.34 103.13
CA LEU A 67 59.76 75.69 103.66
C LEU A 67 58.28 76.12 103.67
N GLN A 68 57.78 76.46 104.87
CA GLN A 68 56.53 77.17 105.15
C GLN A 68 55.22 76.38 105.45
N GLY A 69 55.31 75.26 106.17
CA GLY A 69 54.56 74.95 107.41
C GLY A 69 53.02 74.72 107.42
N GLY A 70 52.54 73.74 108.22
CA GLY A 70 51.09 73.61 108.50
C GLY A 70 50.52 72.31 109.13
N ALA A 71 51.00 71.88 110.31
CA ALA A 71 50.29 71.02 111.28
C ALA A 71 49.73 69.60 110.92
N SER A 72 50.36 68.57 111.52
CA SER A 72 49.74 67.34 112.12
C SER A 72 48.99 66.32 111.22
N LEU A 73 49.00 65.00 111.47
CA LEU A 73 49.43 64.21 112.64
C LEU A 73 49.84 62.75 112.26
N LEU A 74 50.86 62.19 112.94
CA LEU A 74 51.22 60.76 113.18
C LEU A 74 50.89 59.65 112.14
N GLY A 75 51.84 58.80 111.72
CA GLY A 75 53.28 58.77 111.99
C GLY A 75 53.96 57.38 111.86
N ALA A 76 55.27 57.36 112.19
CA ALA A 76 56.11 56.21 112.56
C ALA A 76 56.39 55.10 111.51
N ASN A 77 57.42 55.31 110.68
CA ASN A 77 58.71 54.57 110.62
C ASN A 77 59.31 54.75 109.21
N ALA A 78 60.42 55.45 108.99
CA ALA A 78 61.77 55.30 109.54
C ALA A 78 62.51 54.03 109.04
N GLU A 79 63.06 54.11 107.83
CA GLU A 79 64.48 53.85 107.55
C GLU A 79 64.93 54.87 106.48
N ASP A 80 66.13 55.46 106.65
CA ASP A 80 66.72 56.38 105.67
C ASP A 80 67.55 55.58 104.64
N GLU A 81 67.24 55.69 103.35
CA GLU A 81 68.19 55.38 102.28
C GLU A 81 68.18 56.50 101.22
N GLU A 82 68.89 57.59 101.52
CA GLU A 82 69.17 58.66 100.56
C GLU A 82 70.04 58.15 99.41
N LEU A 83 69.42 57.56 98.39
CA LEU A 83 70.09 57.26 97.14
C LEU A 83 70.49 58.58 96.45
N PRO A 84 71.79 58.82 96.18
CA PRO A 84 72.28 60.11 95.71
C PRO A 84 71.64 60.54 94.38
N GLU A 85 71.61 61.86 94.13
CA GLU A 85 70.98 62.46 92.94
C GLU A 85 71.46 61.85 91.62
N GLU A 86 72.71 61.38 91.57
CA GLU A 86 73.27 60.67 90.41
C GLU A 86 72.50 59.37 90.09
N ASN A 87 72.12 58.59 91.11
CA ASN A 87 71.28 57.39 90.93
C ASN A 87 69.88 57.75 90.44
N GLN A 88 69.29 58.83 90.95
CA GLN A 88 67.97 59.33 90.52
C GLN A 88 67.98 59.77 89.06
N MET A 89 68.99 60.56 88.66
CA MET A 89 69.20 61.00 87.29
C MET A 89 69.49 59.82 86.35
N GLU A 90 70.27 58.82 86.79
CA GLU A 90 70.52 57.62 86.01
C GLU A 90 69.27 56.73 85.88
N GLN A 91 68.41 56.68 86.90
CA GLN A 91 67.11 55.99 86.86
C GLN A 91 66.14 56.68 85.89
N LEU A 92 66.06 58.00 85.89
CA LEU A 92 65.28 58.78 84.92
C LEU A 92 65.81 58.58 83.49
N LYS A 93 67.14 58.57 83.31
CA LYS A 93 67.83 58.27 82.04
C LYS A 93 67.54 56.86 81.53
N ARG A 94 67.44 55.86 82.41
CA ARG A 94 66.99 54.50 82.07
C ARG A 94 65.53 54.50 81.60
N SER A 95 64.63 55.14 82.33
CA SER A 95 63.21 55.25 81.95
C SER A 95 63.00 55.95 80.61
N LEU A 96 63.67 57.08 80.38
CA LEU A 96 63.62 57.81 79.11
C LEU A 96 64.17 56.97 77.95
N LYS A 97 65.24 56.19 78.17
CA LYS A 97 65.77 55.26 77.16
C LYS A 97 64.74 54.19 76.78
N VAL A 98 64.02 53.61 77.76
CA VAL A 98 62.94 52.64 77.49
C VAL A 98 61.82 53.28 76.66
N LEU A 99 61.37 54.48 77.03
CA LEU A 99 60.34 55.23 76.30
C LEU A 99 60.75 55.53 74.85
N ILE A 100 62.00 55.95 74.62
CA ILE A 100 62.52 56.18 73.27
C ILE A 100 62.55 54.87 72.47
N THR A 101 63.01 53.76 73.06
CA THR A 101 63.02 52.47 72.34
C THR A 101 61.63 51.95 72.02
N GLU A 102 60.66 52.09 72.93
CA GLU A 102 59.29 51.63 72.72
C GLU A 102 58.53 52.52 71.72
N LYS A 103 58.73 53.85 71.79
CA LYS A 103 58.23 54.79 70.77
C LYS A 103 58.78 54.47 69.39
N ASN A 104 60.10 54.33 69.24
CA ASN A 104 60.72 54.01 67.95
C ASN A 104 60.19 52.67 67.41
N ARG A 105 60.00 51.66 68.26
CA ARG A 105 59.41 50.36 67.91
C ARG A 105 57.96 50.48 67.40
N GLN A 106 57.18 51.42 67.94
CA GLN A 106 55.82 51.71 67.47
C GLN A 106 55.83 52.47 66.14
N GLU A 107 56.74 53.44 65.96
CA GLU A 107 56.90 54.17 64.69
C GLU A 107 57.41 53.26 63.55
N GLU A 108 58.36 52.37 63.82
CA GLU A 108 58.83 51.34 62.87
C GLU A 108 57.70 50.40 62.43
N ALA A 109 56.88 49.93 63.39
CA ALA A 109 55.72 49.09 63.09
C ALA A 109 54.69 49.84 62.22
N PHE A 110 54.35 51.08 62.56
CA PHE A 110 53.44 51.90 61.76
C PHE A 110 53.96 52.17 60.34
N LEU A 111 55.27 52.41 60.18
CA LEU A 111 55.91 52.59 58.87
C LEU A 111 55.90 51.30 58.04
N TYR A 112 56.09 50.14 58.68
CA TYR A 112 55.95 48.82 58.06
C TYR A 112 54.51 48.57 57.60
N ASP A 113 53.53 48.72 58.48
CA ASP A 113 52.11 48.50 58.19
C ASP A 113 51.62 49.42 57.07
N ARG A 114 51.99 50.71 57.11
CA ARG A 114 51.68 51.66 56.03
C ARG A 114 52.28 51.22 54.68
N LYS A 115 53.50 50.66 54.68
CA LYS A 115 54.13 50.14 53.45
C LYS A 115 53.44 48.86 52.97
N ALA A 116 53.09 47.95 53.87
CA ALA A 116 52.36 46.72 53.56
C ALA A 116 50.99 47.03 52.94
N LEU A 117 50.22 47.94 53.54
CA LEU A 117 48.92 48.38 53.03
C LEU A 117 49.00 49.06 51.65
N LEU A 118 50.06 49.81 51.36
CA LEU A 118 50.27 50.38 50.03
C LEU A 118 50.52 49.30 48.96
N VAL A 119 51.41 48.34 49.25
CA VAL A 119 51.68 47.21 48.34
C VAL A 119 50.45 46.31 48.18
N GLU A 120 49.68 46.08 49.24
CA GLU A 120 48.40 45.37 49.15
C GLU A 120 47.43 46.14 48.24
N ASN A 121 47.30 47.45 48.41
CA ASN A 121 46.42 48.28 47.60
C ASN A 121 46.83 48.30 46.11
N GLU A 122 48.13 48.31 45.80
CA GLU A 122 48.66 48.18 44.45
C GLU A 122 48.35 46.79 43.84
N THR A 123 48.63 45.70 44.56
CA THR A 123 48.31 44.35 44.07
C THR A 123 46.80 44.09 43.96
N LEU A 124 45.96 44.76 44.76
CA LEU A 124 44.50 44.72 44.62
C LEU A 124 44.03 45.51 43.40
N LYS A 125 44.60 46.70 43.13
CA LYS A 125 44.35 47.45 41.89
C LYS A 125 44.75 46.65 40.66
N GLU A 126 45.92 46.02 40.65
CA GLU A 126 46.34 45.13 39.56
C GLU A 126 45.39 43.95 39.37
N ARG A 127 44.95 43.29 40.46
CA ARG A 127 43.99 42.18 40.38
C ARG A 127 42.64 42.65 39.83
N LEU A 128 42.19 43.85 40.22
CA LEU A 128 40.94 44.44 39.74
C LEU A 128 41.02 44.85 38.26
N THR A 129 42.12 45.46 37.80
CA THR A 129 42.29 45.81 36.37
C THR A 129 42.44 44.58 35.49
N LYS A 130 43.22 43.57 35.93
CA LYS A 130 43.32 42.28 35.23
C LYS A 130 41.95 41.61 35.10
N ALA A 131 41.22 41.47 36.20
CA ALA A 131 39.86 40.92 36.20
C ALA A 131 38.89 41.71 35.29
N ALA A 132 38.97 43.05 35.30
CA ALA A 132 38.16 43.88 34.40
C ALA A 132 38.46 43.57 32.92
N THR A 133 39.74 43.59 32.51
CA THR A 133 40.13 43.27 31.13
C THR A 133 39.81 41.82 30.73
N GLU A 134 39.86 40.87 31.68
CA GLU A 134 39.45 39.49 31.45
C GLU A 134 37.94 39.35 31.26
N THR A 135 37.11 40.14 31.99
CA THR A 135 35.65 40.16 31.77
C THR A 135 35.25 40.88 30.49
N GLU A 136 35.97 41.95 30.11
CA GLU A 136 35.76 42.69 28.86
C GLU A 136 36.09 41.81 27.65
N ALA A 137 37.26 41.16 27.64
CA ALA A 137 37.64 40.21 26.60
C ALA A 137 36.81 38.90 26.60
N GLN A 138 36.00 38.64 27.64
CA GLN A 138 34.97 37.59 27.64
C GLN A 138 33.66 38.10 27.04
N ALA A 139 33.25 39.34 27.35
CA ALA A 139 32.08 39.98 26.77
C ALA A 139 32.23 40.13 25.24
N GLU A 140 33.38 40.59 24.74
CA GLU A 140 33.66 40.66 23.30
C GLU A 140 33.54 39.31 22.59
N LYS A 141 34.03 38.22 23.21
CA LYS A 141 33.93 36.85 22.64
C LYS A 141 32.49 36.37 22.57
N LEU A 142 31.68 36.68 23.59
CA LEU A 142 30.25 36.38 23.59
C LEU A 142 29.49 37.23 22.57
N GLU A 143 29.82 38.52 22.41
CA GLU A 143 29.20 39.39 21.41
C GLU A 143 29.52 38.94 19.98
N ASN A 144 30.78 38.62 19.67
CA ASN A 144 31.17 38.06 18.37
C ASN A 144 30.44 36.73 18.09
N SER A 145 30.30 35.87 19.10
CA SER A 145 29.56 34.61 19.00
C SER A 145 28.06 34.83 18.76
N LEU A 146 27.47 35.85 19.39
CA LEU A 146 26.07 36.27 19.17
C LEU A 146 25.87 36.88 17.77
N LEU A 147 26.86 37.60 17.24
CA LEU A 147 26.83 38.15 15.88
C LEU A 147 26.92 37.04 14.83
N GLU A 148 27.76 36.03 15.03
CA GLU A 148 27.84 34.83 14.19
C GLU A 148 26.55 34.00 14.24
N LEU A 149 25.93 33.84 15.42
CA LEU A 149 24.64 33.18 15.55
C LEU A 149 23.51 33.96 14.86
N ARG A 150 23.49 35.30 14.98
CA ARG A 150 22.53 36.16 14.25
C ARG A 150 22.69 36.06 12.74
N SER A 151 23.92 36.00 12.21
CA SER A 151 24.12 35.84 10.76
C SER A 151 23.69 34.46 10.26
N LYS A 152 23.94 33.39 11.03
CA LYS A 152 23.44 32.03 10.74
C LYS A 152 21.92 31.97 10.76
N ILE A 153 21.26 32.56 11.76
CA ILE A 153 19.79 32.64 11.83
C ILE A 153 19.24 33.33 10.58
N LYS A 154 19.79 34.48 10.19
CA LYS A 154 19.35 35.22 8.99
C LYS A 154 19.49 34.43 7.68
N VAL A 155 20.51 33.56 7.56
CA VAL A 155 20.64 32.66 6.40
C VAL A 155 19.55 31.59 6.42
N ILE A 156 19.31 30.96 7.58
CA ILE A 156 18.26 29.93 7.75
C ILE A 156 16.86 30.51 7.49
N GLU A 157 16.59 31.73 7.95
CA GLU A 157 15.35 32.47 7.66
C GLU A 157 15.17 32.67 6.15
N GLY A 158 16.19 33.21 5.47
CA GLY A 158 16.14 33.46 4.03
C GLY A 158 16.16 32.20 3.15
N ASP A 159 16.65 31.06 3.64
CA ASP A 159 16.53 29.77 2.95
C ASP A 159 15.14 29.16 3.15
N ARG A 160 14.57 29.23 4.36
CA ARG A 160 13.18 28.82 4.65
C ARG A 160 12.15 29.64 3.88
N GLU A 161 12.39 30.93 3.64
CA GLU A 161 11.55 31.76 2.77
C GLU A 161 11.54 31.26 1.31
N LYS A 162 12.67 30.76 0.79
CA LYS A 162 12.75 30.15 -0.54
C LYS A 162 12.01 28.82 -0.58
N GLU A 163 12.23 27.95 0.40
CA GLU A 163 11.52 26.68 0.53
C GLU A 163 10.00 26.88 0.53
N LEU A 164 9.50 27.86 1.28
CA LEU A 164 8.07 28.22 1.30
C LEU A 164 7.57 28.78 -0.05
N SER A 165 8.38 29.57 -0.75
CA SER A 165 8.08 30.06 -2.11
C SER A 165 8.02 28.94 -3.15
N ASP A 166 8.95 27.98 -3.08
CA ASP A 166 9.02 26.82 -3.96
C ASP A 166 7.86 25.85 -3.67
N HIS A 167 7.56 25.59 -2.39
CA HIS A 167 6.37 24.83 -1.99
C HIS A 167 5.06 25.49 -2.46
N GLY A 168 4.94 26.82 -2.34
CA GLY A 168 3.79 27.56 -2.86
C GLY A 168 3.66 27.43 -4.39
N SER A 169 4.78 27.48 -5.10
CA SER A 169 4.83 27.32 -6.56
C SER A 169 4.44 25.90 -7.01
N VAL A 170 4.91 24.87 -6.29
CA VAL A 170 4.54 23.46 -6.52
C VAL A 170 3.06 23.23 -6.19
N LEU A 171 2.55 23.80 -5.10
CA LEU A 171 1.13 23.69 -4.73
C LEU A 171 0.22 24.33 -5.79
N ALA A 172 0.57 25.52 -6.29
CA ALA A 172 -0.15 26.17 -7.37
C ALA A 172 -0.14 25.35 -8.68
N ALA A 173 0.99 24.70 -9.01
CA ALA A 173 1.07 23.80 -10.16
C ALA A 173 0.19 22.55 -9.98
N ILE A 174 0.18 21.93 -8.80
CA ILE A 174 -0.68 20.78 -8.46
C ILE A 174 -2.17 21.18 -8.52
N GLN A 175 -2.54 22.33 -7.95
CA GLN A 175 -3.92 22.85 -8.03
C GLN A 175 -4.34 23.12 -9.48
N GLN A 176 -3.45 23.68 -10.31
CA GLN A 176 -3.74 23.89 -11.73
C GLN A 176 -3.88 22.56 -12.50
N GLN A 177 -3.10 21.53 -12.15
CA GLN A 177 -3.24 20.20 -12.75
C GLN A 177 -4.53 19.50 -12.31
N TYR A 178 -4.88 19.58 -11.03
CA TYR A 178 -6.14 19.06 -10.50
C TYR A 178 -7.35 19.71 -11.20
N ALA A 179 -7.37 21.04 -11.33
CA ALA A 179 -8.43 21.74 -12.04
C ALA A 179 -8.56 21.33 -13.51
N LYS A 180 -7.44 21.08 -14.21
CA LYS A 180 -7.45 20.53 -15.57
C LYS A 180 -8.02 19.11 -15.61
N GLU A 181 -7.69 18.26 -14.64
CA GLU A 181 -8.18 16.88 -14.58
C GLU A 181 -9.68 16.81 -14.22
N CYS A 182 -10.19 17.67 -13.34
CA CYS A 182 -11.63 17.80 -13.10
C CYS A 182 -12.39 18.16 -14.39
N ILE A 183 -11.88 19.11 -15.18
CA ILE A 183 -12.46 19.49 -16.47
C ILE A 183 -12.35 18.34 -17.50
N ASN A 184 -11.29 17.55 -17.45
CA ASN A 184 -11.13 16.36 -18.30
C ASN A 184 -12.12 15.24 -17.90
N SER A 185 -12.30 14.97 -16.61
CA SER A 185 -13.29 14.01 -16.09
C SER A 185 -14.71 14.42 -16.53
N GLU A 186 -15.09 15.69 -16.32
CA GLU A 186 -16.40 16.21 -16.72
C GLU A 186 -16.65 16.06 -18.24
N GLN A 187 -15.61 16.24 -19.08
CA GLN A 187 -15.69 16.00 -20.52
C GLN A 187 -15.80 14.52 -20.89
N LEU A 188 -15.12 13.62 -20.16
CA LEU A 188 -15.20 12.18 -20.35
C LEU A 188 -16.56 11.64 -19.90
N GLU A 189 -17.08 12.09 -18.76
CA GLU A 189 -18.41 11.78 -18.25
C GLU A 189 -19.53 12.21 -19.22
N LYS A 190 -19.43 13.42 -19.80
CA LYS A 190 -20.35 13.88 -20.85
C LYS A 190 -20.30 12.97 -22.09
N ARG A 191 -19.11 12.58 -22.56
CA ARG A 191 -18.94 11.62 -23.67
C ARG A 191 -19.49 10.22 -23.33
N ILE A 192 -19.33 9.77 -22.09
CA ILE A 192 -19.88 8.49 -21.61
C ILE A 192 -21.41 8.53 -21.61
N SER A 193 -22.02 9.60 -21.08
CA SER A 193 -23.47 9.82 -21.13
C SER A 193 -24.01 9.86 -22.57
N GLU A 194 -23.34 10.59 -23.48
CA GLU A 194 -23.67 10.60 -24.90
C GLU A 194 -23.61 9.20 -25.54
N LEU A 195 -22.62 8.38 -25.18
CA LEU A 195 -22.46 7.02 -25.70
C LEU A 195 -23.52 6.06 -25.13
N TYR A 196 -23.89 6.18 -23.86
CA TYR A 196 -25.00 5.44 -23.27
C TYR A 196 -26.34 5.82 -23.90
N GLN A 197 -26.60 7.10 -24.17
CA GLN A 197 -27.79 7.52 -24.91
C GLN A 197 -27.82 6.90 -26.31
N LYS A 198 -26.72 7.01 -27.08
CA LYS A 198 -26.61 6.43 -28.42
C LYS A 198 -26.74 4.90 -28.42
N LEU A 199 -26.28 4.22 -27.36
CA LEU A 199 -26.47 2.78 -27.17
C LEU A 199 -27.95 2.44 -26.93
N HIS A 200 -28.63 3.15 -26.02
CA HIS A 200 -30.06 2.97 -25.75
C HIS A 200 -30.91 3.24 -27.00
N GLU A 201 -30.62 4.29 -27.76
CA GLU A 201 -31.27 4.58 -29.05
C GLU A 201 -31.12 3.43 -30.06
N LYS A 202 -29.98 2.72 -30.07
CA LYS A 202 -29.79 1.52 -30.90
C LYS A 202 -30.45 0.27 -30.33
N GLU A 203 -30.52 0.13 -29.01
CA GLU A 203 -31.22 -0.98 -28.36
C GLU A 203 -32.73 -0.92 -28.64
N GLU A 204 -33.36 0.25 -28.52
CA GLU A 204 -34.78 0.46 -28.86
C GLU A 204 -35.06 0.21 -30.34
N VAL A 205 -34.21 0.68 -31.26
CA VAL A 205 -34.32 0.35 -32.69
C VAL A 205 -34.17 -1.16 -32.93
N SER A 206 -33.31 -1.85 -32.18
CA SER A 206 -33.17 -3.31 -32.27
C SER A 206 -34.42 -4.04 -31.79
N LYS A 207 -35.07 -3.58 -30.70
CA LYS A 207 -36.32 -4.15 -30.17
C LYS A 207 -37.47 -4.01 -31.17
N VAL A 208 -37.59 -2.85 -31.84
CA VAL A 208 -38.58 -2.63 -32.90
C VAL A 208 -38.34 -3.60 -34.07
N LEU A 209 -37.10 -3.70 -34.56
CA LEU A 209 -36.75 -4.61 -35.66
C LEU A 209 -36.97 -6.09 -35.29
N GLU A 210 -36.71 -6.49 -34.04
CA GLU A 210 -37.00 -7.85 -33.58
C GLU A 210 -38.51 -8.13 -33.51
N MET A 211 -39.31 -7.17 -33.06
CA MET A 211 -40.78 -7.27 -33.08
C MET A 211 -41.33 -7.37 -34.51
N ASP A 212 -40.82 -6.58 -35.46
CA ASP A 212 -41.17 -6.66 -36.89
C ASP A 212 -40.80 -8.03 -37.47
N ILE A 213 -39.63 -8.57 -37.13
CA ILE A 213 -39.19 -9.91 -37.53
C ILE A 213 -40.12 -11.00 -36.97
N VAL A 214 -40.60 -10.85 -35.72
CA VAL A 214 -41.57 -11.78 -35.12
C VAL A 214 -42.93 -11.69 -35.82
N PHE A 215 -43.42 -10.47 -36.10
CA PHE A 215 -44.67 -10.26 -36.84
C PHE A 215 -44.62 -10.88 -38.25
N LEU A 216 -43.55 -10.62 -39.01
CA LEU A 216 -43.35 -11.17 -40.34
C LEU A 216 -43.20 -12.70 -40.34
N LYS A 217 -42.57 -13.29 -39.31
CA LYS A 217 -42.54 -14.75 -39.12
C LYS A 217 -43.93 -15.33 -38.87
N GLU A 218 -44.77 -14.66 -38.07
CA GLU A 218 -46.14 -15.09 -37.83
C GLU A 218 -46.99 -14.97 -39.11
N GLU A 219 -46.87 -13.86 -39.86
CA GLU A 219 -47.56 -13.69 -41.14
C GLU A 219 -47.13 -14.71 -42.20
N LEU A 220 -45.85 -15.04 -42.25
CA LEU A 220 -45.32 -16.12 -43.08
C LEU A 220 -45.85 -17.50 -42.64
N SER A 221 -46.04 -17.73 -41.34
CA SER A 221 -46.68 -18.95 -40.81
C SER A 221 -48.18 -19.01 -41.12
N ARG A 222 -48.90 -17.88 -41.01
CA ARG A 222 -50.31 -17.73 -41.38
C ARG A 222 -50.52 -18.04 -42.86
N THR A 223 -49.73 -17.42 -43.74
CA THR A 223 -49.81 -17.64 -45.20
C THR A 223 -49.36 -19.04 -45.63
N GLN A 224 -48.33 -19.63 -44.99
CA GLN A 224 -47.97 -21.04 -45.20
C GLN A 224 -49.12 -21.98 -44.82
N SER A 225 -49.78 -21.73 -43.69
CA SER A 225 -50.93 -22.52 -43.22
C SER A 225 -52.13 -22.42 -44.16
N GLU A 226 -52.37 -21.23 -44.74
CA GLU A 226 -53.39 -21.04 -45.77
C GLU A 226 -53.02 -21.76 -47.09
N ILE A 227 -51.78 -21.66 -47.55
CA ILE A 227 -51.29 -22.40 -48.72
C ILE A 227 -51.43 -23.91 -48.51
N GLU A 228 -51.13 -24.41 -47.30
CA GLU A 228 -51.38 -25.81 -46.95
C GLU A 228 -52.88 -26.16 -46.96
N PHE A 229 -53.76 -25.30 -46.44
CA PHE A 229 -55.20 -25.50 -46.46
C PHE A 229 -55.74 -25.60 -47.89
N TRP A 230 -55.40 -24.65 -48.77
CA TRP A 230 -55.80 -24.69 -50.17
C TRP A 230 -55.20 -25.88 -50.92
N ARG A 231 -53.94 -26.25 -50.65
CA ARG A 231 -53.30 -27.47 -51.19
C ARG A 231 -54.02 -28.75 -50.73
N LYS A 232 -54.42 -28.83 -49.45
CA LYS A 232 -55.21 -29.94 -48.88
C LYS A 232 -56.64 -29.97 -49.43
N ARG A 233 -57.22 -28.82 -49.77
CA ARG A 233 -58.55 -28.69 -50.41
C ARG A 233 -58.50 -29.11 -51.88
N ALA A 234 -57.52 -28.64 -52.65
CA ALA A 234 -57.33 -29.03 -54.06
C ALA A 234 -57.18 -30.54 -54.23
N LYS A 235 -56.34 -31.20 -53.39
CA LYS A 235 -56.21 -32.67 -53.33
C LYS A 235 -57.50 -33.42 -52.95
N LYS A 236 -58.54 -32.74 -52.47
CA LYS A 236 -59.85 -33.32 -52.14
C LYS A 236 -60.91 -33.05 -53.21
N THR A 237 -60.74 -32.04 -54.07
CA THR A 237 -61.68 -31.70 -55.14
C THR A 237 -61.83 -32.87 -56.12
N PRO A 238 -63.05 -33.43 -56.32
CA PRO A 238 -63.25 -34.59 -57.20
C PRO A 238 -62.77 -34.36 -58.63
N SER A 239 -63.04 -33.19 -59.21
CA SER A 239 -62.59 -32.84 -60.58
C SER A 239 -61.08 -32.88 -60.76
N ILE A 240 -60.30 -32.50 -59.73
CA ILE A 240 -58.83 -32.55 -59.79
C ILE A 240 -58.36 -34.01 -59.72
N LYS A 241 -58.97 -34.84 -58.85
CA LYS A 241 -58.68 -36.28 -58.82
C LYS A 241 -59.05 -37.00 -60.11
N VAL A 242 -60.16 -36.61 -60.74
CA VAL A 242 -60.61 -37.15 -62.03
C VAL A 242 -59.58 -36.80 -63.11
N LEU A 243 -59.13 -35.55 -63.20
CA LEU A 243 -58.05 -35.14 -64.11
C LEU A 243 -56.72 -35.84 -63.80
N GLU A 244 -56.38 -36.09 -62.52
CA GLU A 244 -55.21 -36.89 -62.13
C GLU A 244 -55.31 -38.35 -62.59
N SER A 245 -56.49 -38.97 -62.51
CA SER A 245 -56.72 -40.32 -63.07
C SER A 245 -56.75 -40.33 -64.59
N GLU A 246 -57.44 -39.40 -65.24
CA GLU A 246 -57.49 -39.29 -66.71
C GLU A 246 -56.08 -39.11 -67.30
N LEU A 247 -55.26 -38.24 -66.70
CA LEU A 247 -53.87 -38.03 -67.15
C LEU A 247 -52.99 -39.27 -66.90
N LYS A 248 -53.24 -40.01 -65.81
CA LYS A 248 -52.56 -41.30 -65.55
C LYS A 248 -52.98 -42.37 -66.55
N ASP A 249 -54.27 -42.47 -66.85
CA ASP A 249 -54.83 -43.49 -67.72
C ASP A 249 -54.50 -43.20 -69.20
N VAL A 250 -54.48 -41.93 -69.62
CA VAL A 250 -53.89 -41.49 -70.90
C VAL A 250 -52.40 -41.82 -70.96
N LYS A 251 -51.64 -41.59 -69.87
CA LYS A 251 -50.20 -41.93 -69.83
C LYS A 251 -49.94 -43.43 -69.97
N GLU A 252 -50.77 -44.27 -69.34
CA GLU A 252 -50.65 -45.73 -69.45
C GLU A 252 -51.19 -46.24 -70.79
N SER A 253 -52.25 -45.63 -71.33
CA SER A 253 -52.78 -45.89 -72.69
C SER A 253 -51.72 -45.60 -73.76
N ASN A 254 -51.14 -44.39 -73.77
CA ASN A 254 -50.09 -43.99 -74.71
C ASN A 254 -48.85 -44.91 -74.59
N LYS A 255 -48.50 -45.32 -73.38
CA LYS A 255 -47.41 -46.29 -73.12
C LYS A 255 -47.72 -47.67 -73.71
N ASN A 256 -48.96 -48.14 -73.59
CA ASN A 256 -49.42 -49.41 -74.16
C ASN A 256 -49.53 -49.34 -75.69
N GLU A 257 -49.97 -48.22 -76.25
CA GLU A 257 -49.98 -47.97 -77.69
C GLU A 257 -48.55 -47.95 -78.25
N ILE A 258 -47.61 -47.25 -77.60
CA ILE A 258 -46.17 -47.29 -77.96
C ILE A 258 -45.62 -48.72 -77.89
N ALA A 259 -46.02 -49.52 -76.89
CA ALA A 259 -45.63 -50.93 -76.79
C ALA A 259 -46.24 -51.79 -77.92
N GLU A 260 -47.48 -51.53 -78.33
CA GLU A 260 -48.13 -52.21 -79.46
C GLU A 260 -47.56 -51.80 -80.82
N LEU A 261 -47.27 -50.53 -81.05
CA LEU A 261 -46.61 -50.05 -82.26
C LEU A 261 -45.21 -50.68 -82.40
N LYS A 262 -44.46 -50.80 -81.29
CA LYS A 262 -43.19 -51.55 -81.24
C LYS A 262 -43.37 -53.04 -81.56
N ARG A 263 -44.45 -53.66 -81.05
CA ARG A 263 -44.80 -55.07 -81.33
C ARG A 263 -45.07 -55.28 -82.82
N LYS A 264 -45.93 -54.45 -83.42
CA LYS A 264 -46.30 -54.50 -84.84
C LYS A 264 -45.09 -54.24 -85.75
N LEU A 265 -44.22 -53.29 -85.40
CA LEU A 265 -42.97 -53.04 -86.13
C LEU A 265 -41.99 -54.24 -86.07
N MET A 266 -41.91 -54.92 -84.92
CA MET A 266 -41.10 -56.14 -84.80
C MET A 266 -41.71 -57.30 -85.60
N GLU A 267 -43.03 -57.37 -85.67
CA GLU A 267 -43.79 -58.36 -86.44
C GLU A 267 -43.61 -58.15 -87.96
N THR A 268 -43.70 -56.91 -88.47
CA THR A 268 -43.41 -56.61 -89.89
C THR A 268 -41.95 -56.90 -90.26
N VAL A 269 -40.99 -56.51 -89.41
CA VAL A 269 -39.56 -56.81 -89.64
C VAL A 269 -39.29 -58.32 -89.63
N ASN A 270 -40.04 -59.10 -88.83
CA ASN A 270 -39.95 -60.55 -88.86
C ASN A 270 -40.61 -61.15 -90.11
N THR A 271 -41.78 -60.68 -90.56
CA THR A 271 -42.39 -61.18 -91.80
C THR A 271 -41.58 -60.82 -93.04
N GLU A 272 -40.92 -59.66 -93.07
CA GLU A 272 -39.94 -59.28 -94.11
C GLU A 272 -38.70 -60.20 -94.12
N ARG A 273 -38.21 -60.59 -92.93
CA ARG A 273 -37.13 -61.58 -92.80
C ARG A 273 -37.57 -62.96 -93.25
N GLU A 274 -38.77 -63.39 -92.90
CA GLU A 274 -39.32 -64.67 -93.33
C GLU A 274 -39.61 -64.72 -94.83
N SER A 275 -40.13 -63.64 -95.44
CA SER A 275 -40.33 -63.60 -96.89
C SER A 275 -38.99 -63.64 -97.62
N ARG A 276 -37.97 -62.93 -97.11
CA ARG A 276 -36.61 -63.00 -97.66
C ARG A 276 -35.95 -64.36 -97.45
N LEU A 277 -36.22 -65.04 -96.34
CA LEU A 277 -35.78 -66.43 -96.13
C LEU A 277 -36.46 -67.37 -97.14
N ARG A 278 -37.79 -67.29 -97.32
CA ARG A 278 -38.52 -68.07 -98.32
C ARG A 278 -38.05 -67.80 -99.76
N GLU A 279 -37.71 -66.55 -100.09
CA GLU A 279 -37.13 -66.18 -101.39
C GLU A 279 -35.72 -66.77 -101.59
N LEU A 280 -34.88 -66.75 -100.55
CA LEU A 280 -33.57 -67.40 -100.56
C LEU A 280 -33.68 -68.93 -100.65
N GLU A 281 -34.61 -69.54 -99.91
CA GLU A 281 -34.92 -70.98 -99.95
C GLU A 281 -35.44 -71.41 -101.32
N GLN A 282 -36.36 -70.63 -101.94
CA GLN A 282 -36.83 -70.87 -103.31
C GLN A 282 -35.65 -70.81 -104.29
N ARG A 283 -34.79 -69.79 -104.22
CA ARG A 283 -33.64 -69.66 -105.12
C ARG A 283 -32.61 -70.77 -104.92
N LEU A 284 -32.47 -71.29 -103.69
CA LEU A 284 -31.70 -72.49 -103.38
C LEU A 284 -32.32 -73.75 -104.00
N GLN A 285 -33.65 -73.87 -103.97
CA GLN A 285 -34.38 -74.96 -104.60
C GLN A 285 -34.27 -74.92 -106.13
N GLU A 286 -34.40 -73.74 -106.74
CA GLU A 286 -34.21 -73.50 -108.18
C GLU A 286 -32.79 -73.92 -108.61
N MET A 287 -31.75 -73.42 -107.93
CA MET A 287 -30.37 -73.80 -108.19
C MET A 287 -30.10 -75.30 -107.95
N SER A 288 -30.78 -75.93 -106.99
CA SER A 288 -30.69 -77.37 -106.74
C SER A 288 -31.39 -78.21 -107.84
N ILE A 289 -32.47 -77.70 -108.44
CA ILE A 289 -33.11 -78.29 -109.62
C ILE A 289 -32.20 -78.12 -110.84
N GLU A 290 -31.63 -76.94 -111.07
CA GLU A 290 -30.64 -76.71 -112.13
C GLU A 290 -29.44 -77.66 -112.00
N ILE A 291 -28.88 -77.82 -110.79
CA ILE A 291 -27.82 -78.81 -110.50
C ILE A 291 -28.32 -80.24 -110.77
N GLY A 292 -29.59 -80.55 -110.49
CA GLY A 292 -30.21 -81.83 -110.83
C GLY A 292 -30.28 -82.09 -112.34
N ASP A 293 -30.65 -81.08 -113.13
CA ASP A 293 -30.73 -81.17 -114.59
C ASP A 293 -29.35 -81.11 -115.25
N PHE A 294 -28.38 -80.34 -114.73
CA PHE A 294 -26.97 -80.46 -115.10
C PHE A 294 -26.44 -81.86 -114.82
N ASN A 295 -26.86 -82.52 -113.72
CA ASN A 295 -26.50 -83.91 -113.46
C ASN A 295 -27.15 -84.89 -114.45
N ARG A 296 -28.41 -84.68 -114.85
CA ARG A 296 -29.05 -85.47 -115.93
C ARG A 296 -28.36 -85.27 -117.28
N ILE A 297 -28.06 -84.03 -117.64
CA ILE A 297 -27.31 -83.70 -118.86
C ILE A 297 -25.91 -84.33 -118.80
N ARG A 298 -25.26 -84.34 -117.63
CA ARG A 298 -23.98 -85.03 -117.42
C ARG A 298 -24.09 -86.54 -117.58
N THR A 299 -25.15 -87.20 -117.10
CA THR A 299 -25.35 -88.64 -117.33
C THR A 299 -25.76 -88.98 -118.77
N GLU A 300 -26.52 -88.11 -119.44
CA GLU A 300 -26.79 -88.21 -120.88
C GLU A 300 -25.54 -88.00 -121.73
N LEU A 301 -24.69 -87.03 -121.37
CA LEU A 301 -23.42 -86.79 -122.03
C LEU A 301 -22.47 -87.96 -121.77
N GLN A 302 -22.40 -88.50 -120.56
CA GLN A 302 -21.65 -89.73 -120.29
C GLN A 302 -22.18 -90.89 -121.12
N TYR A 303 -23.50 -91.12 -121.19
CA TYR A 303 -24.08 -92.17 -122.03
C TYR A 303 -23.82 -91.95 -123.54
N LYS A 304 -23.79 -90.70 -124.00
CA LYS A 304 -23.39 -90.32 -125.37
C LYS A 304 -21.89 -90.51 -125.57
N VAL A 305 -21.04 -90.27 -124.58
CA VAL A 305 -19.60 -90.60 -124.57
C VAL A 305 -19.43 -92.11 -124.63
N ASP A 306 -20.06 -92.91 -123.77
CA ASP A 306 -20.04 -94.37 -123.83
C ASP A 306 -20.50 -94.93 -125.20
N GLN A 307 -21.48 -94.30 -125.85
CA GLN A 307 -21.88 -94.64 -127.23
C GLN A 307 -20.85 -94.19 -128.27
N LEU A 308 -20.27 -93.00 -128.09
CA LEU A 308 -19.22 -92.47 -128.95
C LEU A 308 -17.93 -93.26 -128.80
N GLU A 309 -17.55 -93.75 -127.62
CA GLU A 309 -16.43 -94.66 -127.37
C GLU A 309 -16.69 -96.04 -127.99
N LYS A 310 -17.92 -96.56 -127.97
CA LYS A 310 -18.26 -97.80 -128.71
C LYS A 310 -18.19 -97.57 -130.23
N LYS A 311 -18.51 -96.38 -130.72
CA LYS A 311 -18.26 -95.96 -132.11
C LYS A 311 -16.79 -95.68 -132.39
N ASN A 312 -16.05 -95.13 -131.43
CA ASN A 312 -14.64 -94.78 -131.57
C ASN A 312 -13.81 -96.05 -131.58
N LYS A 313 -14.13 -97.03 -130.73
CA LYS A 313 -13.55 -98.38 -130.77
C LYS A 313 -13.81 -99.06 -132.11
N THR A 314 -15.06 -99.04 -132.61
CA THR A 314 -15.39 -99.53 -133.97
C THR A 314 -14.96 -98.59 -135.11
N LEU A 315 -14.23 -97.51 -134.81
CA LEU A 315 -13.48 -96.66 -135.74
C LEU A 315 -11.96 -96.76 -135.52
N GLU A 316 -11.48 -97.18 -134.35
CA GLU A 316 -10.10 -97.54 -134.00
C GLU A 316 -9.78 -98.90 -134.61
N ASP A 317 -10.72 -99.84 -134.57
CA ASP A 317 -10.74 -101.08 -135.38
C ASP A 317 -10.67 -100.80 -136.90
N LYS A 318 -10.89 -99.55 -137.33
CA LYS A 318 -10.77 -99.08 -138.74
C LYS A 318 -9.60 -98.12 -138.97
N ASN A 319 -9.15 -97.37 -137.98
CA ASN A 319 -7.95 -96.53 -138.02
C ASN A 319 -6.68 -97.37 -137.81
N ALA A 320 -6.78 -98.54 -137.18
CA ALA A 320 -5.79 -99.62 -137.29
C ALA A 320 -5.63 -100.16 -138.73
N PHE A 321 -6.56 -99.81 -139.63
CA PHE A 321 -6.49 -100.07 -141.08
C PHE A 321 -6.23 -98.78 -141.90
N LEU A 322 -6.14 -97.61 -141.25
CA LEU A 322 -5.87 -96.31 -141.88
C LEU A 322 -4.78 -95.56 -141.11
N GLU A 323 -3.57 -96.02 -141.40
CA GLU A 323 -2.24 -95.43 -141.25
C GLU A 323 -2.06 -94.00 -140.67
N ALA A 324 -0.91 -93.90 -140.01
CA ALA A 324 -0.31 -92.72 -139.41
C ALA A 324 -0.53 -91.38 -140.15
N SER A 325 -1.22 -90.44 -139.50
CA SER A 325 -0.80 -89.02 -139.47
C SER A 325 -1.41 -88.21 -138.32
N LYS A 326 -0.53 -87.86 -137.37
CA LYS A 326 -0.42 -86.56 -136.66
C LYS A 326 -1.69 -85.98 -136.01
N SER A 327 -1.91 -85.91 -134.68
CA SER A 327 -1.10 -85.61 -133.48
C SER A 327 -1.49 -84.25 -132.85
N THR A 328 -1.72 -84.23 -131.52
CA THR A 328 -1.20 -83.20 -130.56
C THR A 328 -1.83 -81.78 -130.63
N LYS A 329 -2.28 -81.10 -129.54
CA LYS A 329 -2.28 -81.29 -128.06
C LYS A 329 -3.44 -80.46 -127.42
N GLU A 330 -3.95 -80.73 -126.21
CA GLU A 330 -3.65 -80.12 -124.86
C GLU A 330 -3.53 -78.56 -124.87
N ILE A 331 -4.04 -77.77 -123.90
CA ILE A 331 -3.73 -77.68 -122.43
C ILE A 331 -4.91 -76.93 -121.70
N GLU A 332 -5.44 -77.35 -120.53
CA GLU A 332 -5.20 -76.91 -119.10
C GLU A 332 -5.41 -75.39 -118.79
N ASP A 333 -5.76 -74.86 -117.60
CA ASP A 333 -6.16 -75.39 -116.26
C ASP A 333 -6.80 -74.28 -115.37
N GLU A 334 -7.41 -74.57 -114.20
CA GLU A 334 -7.69 -73.50 -113.18
C GLU A 334 -7.89 -73.93 -111.68
N SER A 335 -7.17 -73.25 -110.77
CA SER A 335 -7.50 -72.88 -109.36
C SER A 335 -7.46 -73.88 -108.17
N THR A 336 -6.99 -73.35 -107.02
CA THR A 336 -7.13 -73.75 -105.58
C THR A 336 -6.16 -72.86 -104.76
N ASP A 337 -6.25 -72.58 -103.45
CA ASP A 337 -7.31 -72.57 -102.42
C ASP A 337 -6.81 -71.62 -101.28
N PHE A 338 -7.52 -70.84 -100.45
CA PHE A 338 -8.79 -70.85 -99.69
C PHE A 338 -8.77 -71.46 -98.26
N GLU A 339 -8.23 -72.66 -98.04
CA GLU A 339 -8.20 -73.42 -96.77
C GLU A 339 -7.56 -72.70 -95.56
N SER A 340 -6.86 -71.59 -95.78
CA SER A 340 -6.15 -70.83 -94.73
C SER A 340 -7.01 -69.86 -93.91
N LEU A 341 -8.27 -69.63 -94.27
CA LEU A 341 -9.13 -68.65 -93.57
C LEU A 341 -9.83 -69.21 -92.31
N GLU A 342 -10.26 -70.47 -92.34
CA GLU A 342 -11.11 -71.09 -91.30
C GLU A 342 -10.39 -71.18 -89.93
N GLN A 343 -9.10 -71.52 -89.93
CA GLN A 343 -8.30 -71.72 -88.71
C GLN A 343 -8.13 -70.46 -87.85
N ASN A 344 -8.44 -69.26 -88.37
CA ASN A 344 -8.34 -67.99 -87.65
C ASN A 344 -9.60 -67.68 -86.81
N PHE A 345 -10.77 -68.21 -87.18
CA PHE A 345 -12.02 -67.96 -86.45
C PHE A 345 -12.03 -68.69 -85.10
N ILE A 346 -11.61 -69.97 -85.08
CA ILE A 346 -11.62 -70.82 -83.89
C ILE A 346 -10.75 -70.23 -82.76
N LYS A 347 -9.53 -69.77 -83.10
CA LYS A 347 -8.57 -69.13 -82.15
C LYS A 347 -9.06 -67.82 -81.54
N SER A 348 -10.13 -67.23 -82.08
CA SER A 348 -10.71 -65.98 -81.58
C SER A 348 -11.80 -66.22 -80.54
N ALA A 349 -12.58 -67.31 -80.69
CA ALA A 349 -13.69 -67.64 -79.77
C ALA A 349 -13.22 -68.04 -78.37
N GLU A 350 -12.12 -68.80 -78.26
CA GLU A 350 -11.63 -69.31 -76.97
C GLU A 350 -11.17 -68.21 -76.00
N LYS A 351 -10.68 -67.08 -76.52
CA LYS A 351 -10.20 -65.95 -75.71
C LYS A 351 -11.31 -65.27 -74.91
N LEU A 352 -12.56 -65.30 -75.39
CA LEU A 352 -13.69 -64.64 -74.71
C LEU A 352 -14.23 -65.44 -73.51
N ARG A 353 -13.91 -66.73 -73.40
CA ARG A 353 -14.49 -67.62 -72.38
C ARG A 353 -13.82 -67.53 -71.00
N ASN A 354 -12.60 -66.98 -70.94
CA ASN A 354 -11.73 -67.07 -69.75
C ASN A 354 -11.64 -65.76 -68.93
N SER A 355 -12.26 -64.66 -69.34
CA SER A 355 -12.23 -63.38 -68.62
C SER A 355 -13.31 -63.30 -67.51
N LYS A 356 -13.06 -63.96 -66.37
CA LYS A 356 -13.99 -64.00 -65.23
C LYS A 356 -13.99 -62.69 -64.42
N LYS A 357 -14.63 -61.63 -64.95
CA LYS A 357 -14.97 -60.40 -64.20
C LYS A 357 -16.49 -60.23 -64.14
N ILE A 358 -17.01 -59.92 -62.96
CA ILE A 358 -18.41 -59.53 -62.75
C ILE A 358 -18.55 -58.07 -63.17
N VAL A 359 -19.45 -57.78 -64.11
CA VAL A 359 -19.78 -56.40 -64.53
C VAL A 359 -20.79 -55.83 -63.55
N ASN A 360 -20.45 -54.69 -62.93
CA ASN A 360 -21.33 -54.00 -62.01
C ASN A 360 -22.31 -53.10 -62.77
N PHE A 361 -23.61 -53.43 -62.74
CA PHE A 361 -24.64 -52.72 -63.51
C PHE A 361 -24.84 -51.25 -63.08
N TYR A 362 -24.44 -50.86 -61.87
CA TYR A 362 -24.55 -49.47 -61.40
C TYR A 362 -23.59 -48.51 -62.13
N GLU A 363 -22.42 -49.00 -62.58
CA GLU A 363 -21.42 -48.19 -63.28
C GLU A 363 -21.80 -47.89 -64.75
N LEU A 364 -22.69 -48.70 -65.34
CA LEU A 364 -23.16 -48.55 -66.72
C LEU A 364 -24.37 -47.60 -66.87
N LEU A 365 -25.03 -47.23 -65.76
CA LEU A 365 -26.27 -46.45 -65.76
C LEU A 365 -26.16 -45.06 -65.10
N GLY A 366 -25.02 -44.73 -64.46
CA GLY A 366 -24.73 -43.37 -64.01
C GLY A 366 -25.67 -42.81 -62.94
N LEU A 367 -26.07 -43.64 -61.96
CA LEU A 367 -26.93 -43.24 -60.85
C LEU A 367 -26.17 -43.33 -59.51
N GLU A 368 -26.23 -42.26 -58.73
CA GLU A 368 -25.46 -42.09 -57.49
C GLU A 368 -26.13 -42.76 -56.28
N GLU A 369 -25.35 -43.48 -55.46
CA GLU A 369 -25.87 -44.39 -54.43
C GLU A 369 -26.17 -43.67 -53.11
N THR A 370 -27.42 -43.21 -52.95
CA THR A 370 -27.91 -42.44 -51.79
C THR A 370 -27.80 -43.12 -50.42
N LEU A 371 -27.46 -44.42 -50.39
CA LEU A 371 -27.21 -45.19 -49.16
C LEU A 371 -25.90 -44.79 -48.46
N CYS A 372 -24.91 -44.27 -49.20
CA CYS A 372 -23.59 -43.95 -48.63
C CYS A 372 -23.64 -42.77 -47.65
N GLU A 373 -24.32 -41.67 -48.03
CA GLU A 373 -24.43 -40.48 -47.18
C GLU A 373 -25.18 -40.74 -45.87
N GLN A 374 -26.27 -41.50 -45.91
CA GLN A 374 -27.06 -41.79 -44.71
C GLN A 374 -26.27 -42.63 -43.71
N LYS A 375 -25.48 -43.60 -44.20
CA LYS A 375 -24.55 -44.38 -43.37
C LYS A 375 -23.44 -43.49 -42.79
N ARG A 376 -22.78 -42.66 -43.62
CA ARG A 376 -21.73 -41.72 -43.18
C ARG A 376 -22.25 -40.74 -42.11
N ARG A 377 -23.49 -40.24 -42.22
CA ARG A 377 -24.11 -39.38 -41.20
C ARG A 377 -24.39 -40.12 -39.88
N TYR A 378 -24.81 -41.38 -39.93
CA TYR A 378 -24.98 -42.21 -38.73
C TYR A 378 -23.63 -42.47 -38.03
N GLU A 379 -22.59 -42.78 -38.80
CA GLU A 379 -21.24 -43.01 -38.27
C GLU A 379 -20.62 -41.74 -37.66
N ILE A 380 -20.87 -40.56 -38.24
CA ILE A 380 -20.49 -39.26 -37.63
C ILE A 380 -21.22 -39.06 -36.29
N LEU A 381 -22.55 -39.19 -36.26
CA LEU A 381 -23.35 -38.96 -35.05
C LEU A 381 -23.00 -39.94 -33.91
N ASN A 382 -22.69 -41.19 -34.25
CA ASN A 382 -22.25 -42.19 -33.29
C ASN A 382 -20.86 -41.86 -32.70
N ASN A 383 -19.94 -41.35 -33.53
CA ASN A 383 -18.64 -40.88 -33.06
C ASN A 383 -18.74 -39.59 -32.22
N GLU A 384 -19.65 -38.67 -32.54
CA GLU A 384 -19.93 -37.51 -31.70
C GLU A 384 -20.47 -37.93 -30.33
N PHE A 385 -21.41 -38.88 -30.28
CA PHE A 385 -21.97 -39.40 -29.02
C PHE A 385 -20.91 -40.01 -28.09
N GLU A 386 -20.04 -40.89 -28.61
CA GLU A 386 -18.94 -41.47 -27.82
C GLU A 386 -17.90 -40.42 -27.39
N ASN A 387 -17.61 -39.41 -28.22
CA ASN A 387 -16.75 -38.29 -27.83
C ASN A 387 -17.37 -37.45 -26.69
N TYR A 388 -18.68 -37.17 -26.74
CA TYR A 388 -19.38 -36.46 -25.65
C TYR A 388 -19.38 -37.27 -24.35
N LYS A 389 -19.60 -38.59 -24.43
CA LYS A 389 -19.53 -39.53 -23.30
C LYS A 389 -18.14 -39.57 -22.67
N LEU A 390 -17.07 -39.70 -23.47
CA LEU A 390 -15.68 -39.64 -22.98
C LEU A 390 -15.35 -38.28 -22.35
N LYS A 391 -15.85 -37.18 -22.91
CA LYS A 391 -15.67 -35.82 -22.36
C LYS A 391 -16.40 -35.64 -21.03
N ALA A 392 -17.60 -36.21 -20.88
CA ALA A 392 -18.33 -36.23 -19.61
C ALA A 392 -17.60 -37.07 -18.53
N GLU A 393 -17.10 -38.26 -18.89
CA GLU A 393 -16.27 -39.07 -17.97
C GLU A 393 -15.00 -38.36 -17.54
N ALA A 394 -14.32 -37.65 -18.45
CA ALA A 394 -13.12 -36.88 -18.13
C ALA A 394 -13.42 -35.76 -17.11
N ILE A 395 -14.52 -35.03 -17.31
CA ILE A 395 -14.97 -33.96 -16.40
C ILE A 395 -15.32 -34.54 -15.01
N LEU A 396 -16.00 -35.69 -14.96
CA LEU A 396 -16.32 -36.37 -13.70
C LEU A 396 -15.06 -36.85 -12.97
N LYS A 397 -14.08 -37.41 -13.69
CA LYS A 397 -12.77 -37.81 -13.13
C LYS A 397 -11.98 -36.60 -12.62
N SER A 398 -11.98 -35.47 -13.34
CA SER A 398 -11.32 -34.24 -12.86
C SER A 398 -11.96 -33.60 -11.62
N ARG A 399 -13.21 -33.94 -11.30
CA ARG A 399 -13.95 -33.38 -10.16
C ARG A 399 -13.84 -34.22 -8.88
N SER A 400 -13.27 -35.43 -8.93
CA SER A 400 -13.18 -36.32 -7.75
C SER A 400 -11.89 -36.18 -6.93
N VAL A 401 -10.90 -35.40 -7.38
CA VAL A 401 -9.69 -35.10 -6.61
C VAL A 401 -9.99 -33.91 -5.69
N LYS A 402 -10.12 -34.17 -4.39
CA LYS A 402 -10.14 -33.12 -3.37
C LYS A 402 -8.71 -32.67 -3.09
N ASN A 403 -8.51 -31.36 -2.99
CA ASN A 403 -7.25 -30.80 -2.50
C ASN A 403 -7.14 -31.05 -0.98
N ASP A 404 -6.09 -31.75 -0.57
CA ASP A 404 -5.46 -31.61 0.76
C ASP A 404 -4.11 -32.35 0.75
N ALA A 405 -3.23 -31.98 1.68
CA ALA A 405 -1.94 -32.62 1.99
C ALA A 405 -0.80 -32.56 0.92
N LEU A 406 -0.02 -31.48 1.06
CA LEU A 406 1.44 -31.50 1.30
C LEU A 406 2.43 -31.60 0.11
N GLU A 407 3.61 -31.07 0.40
CA GLU A 407 4.80 -30.92 -0.43
C GLU A 407 5.59 -32.23 -0.63
N SER A 408 6.63 -32.16 -1.47
CA SER A 408 7.74 -33.11 -1.53
C SER A 408 7.45 -34.51 -2.09
N THR A 409 7.30 -34.62 -3.41
CA THR A 409 8.08 -35.62 -4.15
C THR A 409 8.35 -35.19 -5.59
N GLY A 410 9.63 -35.10 -5.98
CA GLY A 410 10.00 -34.90 -7.37
C GLY A 410 9.90 -36.21 -8.16
N ILE A 411 8.83 -36.40 -8.93
CA ILE A 411 8.66 -37.56 -9.81
C ILE A 411 8.37 -37.10 -11.25
N SER A 412 9.31 -37.40 -12.15
CA SER A 412 9.21 -37.08 -13.57
C SER A 412 8.19 -37.96 -14.27
N HIS A 413 7.08 -37.37 -14.74
CA HIS A 413 6.13 -38.00 -15.68
C HIS A 413 5.97 -37.18 -16.96
N THR A 414 7.09 -36.74 -17.54
CA THR A 414 7.18 -36.47 -18.98
C THR A 414 6.99 -37.79 -19.73
N LEU A 415 5.93 -37.89 -20.54
CA LEU A 415 5.70 -39.06 -21.40
C LEU A 415 6.88 -39.26 -22.36
N SER A 416 7.36 -40.50 -22.49
CA SER A 416 8.54 -40.81 -23.29
C SER A 416 8.26 -40.65 -24.78
N LEU A 417 8.88 -39.66 -25.41
CA LEU A 417 9.16 -39.64 -26.84
C LEU A 417 10.67 -39.41 -27.02
N LEU A 418 11.22 -40.02 -28.07
CA LEU A 418 12.66 -40.14 -28.30
C LEU A 418 13.33 -38.77 -28.50
N PRO A 419 14.60 -38.61 -28.07
CA PRO A 419 15.34 -37.37 -28.29
C PRO A 419 15.71 -37.20 -29.76
N VAL A 420 14.88 -36.45 -30.50
CA VAL A 420 15.20 -35.99 -31.86
C VAL A 420 16.13 -34.79 -31.74
N SER A 421 17.42 -35.09 -31.66
CA SER A 421 18.50 -34.11 -31.82
C SER A 421 18.43 -33.41 -33.19
N GLU A 422 19.11 -32.25 -33.30
CA GLU A 422 19.46 -31.61 -34.58
C GLU A 422 18.30 -30.97 -35.39
N CYS A 423 17.53 -30.11 -34.73
CA CYS A 423 17.03 -28.89 -35.37
C CYS A 423 17.52 -27.66 -34.60
N SER A 424 18.45 -26.89 -35.19
CA SER A 424 19.15 -25.80 -34.50
C SER A 424 18.23 -24.63 -34.10
N SER A 425 17.21 -24.33 -34.91
CA SER A 425 16.18 -23.33 -34.58
C SER A 425 15.26 -23.78 -33.45
N CYS A 426 14.93 -25.08 -33.38
CA CYS A 426 14.16 -25.63 -32.25
C CYS A 426 14.98 -25.64 -30.97
N ALA A 427 16.27 -26.02 -31.04
CA ALA A 427 17.17 -25.99 -29.89
C ALA A 427 17.33 -24.56 -29.32
N ALA A 428 17.46 -23.55 -30.18
CA ALA A 428 17.45 -22.14 -29.77
C ALA A 428 16.13 -21.75 -29.09
N ALA A 429 14.98 -22.01 -29.73
CA ALA A 429 13.67 -21.67 -29.18
C ALA A 429 13.36 -22.40 -27.85
N GLU A 430 13.86 -23.62 -27.65
CA GLU A 430 13.72 -24.35 -26.39
C GLU A 430 14.65 -23.80 -25.29
N VAL A 431 15.85 -23.35 -25.65
CA VAL A 431 16.74 -22.59 -24.74
C VAL A 431 16.09 -21.26 -24.35
N ASP A 432 15.50 -20.52 -25.28
CA ASP A 432 14.78 -19.27 -25.02
C ASP A 432 13.54 -19.50 -24.12
N LEU A 433 12.80 -20.60 -24.33
CA LEU A 433 11.69 -21.00 -23.46
C LEU A 433 12.15 -21.40 -22.06
N ARG A 434 13.28 -22.12 -21.94
CA ARG A 434 13.88 -22.44 -20.64
C ARG A 434 14.40 -21.18 -19.93
N HIS A 435 14.97 -20.23 -20.67
CA HIS A 435 15.40 -18.93 -20.15
C HIS A 435 14.21 -18.10 -19.67
N MET A 436 13.17 -17.92 -20.49
CA MET A 436 11.95 -17.19 -20.09
C MET A 436 11.26 -17.82 -18.88
N ARG A 437 11.18 -19.16 -18.79
CA ARG A 437 10.67 -19.84 -17.59
C ARG A 437 11.53 -19.52 -16.36
N SER A 438 12.86 -19.58 -16.49
CA SER A 438 13.80 -19.25 -15.41
C SER A 438 13.69 -17.77 -14.97
N VAL A 439 13.47 -16.84 -15.91
CA VAL A 439 13.21 -15.42 -15.62
C VAL A 439 11.87 -15.24 -14.91
N VAL A 440 10.80 -15.90 -15.36
CA VAL A 440 9.48 -15.86 -14.69
C VAL A 440 9.55 -16.43 -13.27
N THR A 441 10.27 -17.53 -13.04
CA THR A 441 10.53 -18.05 -11.69
C THR A 441 11.37 -17.09 -10.85
N SER A 442 12.39 -16.45 -11.43
CA SER A 442 13.21 -15.46 -10.73
C SER A 442 12.41 -14.21 -10.34
N LEU A 443 11.51 -13.74 -11.21
CA LEU A 443 10.60 -12.63 -10.92
C LEU A 443 9.56 -13.00 -9.86
N HIS A 444 8.97 -14.20 -9.91
CA HIS A 444 8.10 -14.70 -8.85
C HIS A 444 8.81 -14.80 -7.50
N ASN A 445 10.03 -15.36 -7.46
CA ASN A 445 10.83 -15.43 -6.24
C ASN A 445 11.15 -14.02 -5.69
N LYS A 446 11.38 -13.05 -6.57
CA LYS A 446 11.65 -11.64 -6.19
C LYS A 446 10.38 -10.91 -5.72
N LEU A 447 9.23 -11.20 -6.32
CA LEU A 447 7.93 -10.69 -5.87
C LEU A 447 7.62 -11.23 -4.46
N HIS A 448 7.76 -12.55 -4.28
CA HIS A 448 7.53 -13.23 -3.00
C HIS A 448 8.51 -12.78 -1.90
N SER A 449 9.78 -12.51 -2.23
CA SER A 449 10.71 -11.91 -1.26
C SER A 449 10.33 -10.47 -0.91
N LEU A 450 9.92 -9.65 -1.88
CA LEU A 450 9.45 -8.28 -1.61
C LEU A 450 8.15 -8.25 -0.79
N GLU A 451 7.27 -9.24 -0.96
CA GLU A 451 6.04 -9.39 -0.19
C GLU A 451 6.32 -9.86 1.26
N ILE A 452 7.31 -10.74 1.45
CA ILE A 452 7.87 -11.07 2.78
C ILE A 452 8.53 -9.84 3.42
N ASP A 453 9.35 -9.09 2.68
CA ASP A 453 10.02 -7.89 3.20
C ASP A 453 9.01 -6.79 3.57
N TYR A 454 7.97 -6.59 2.76
CA TYR A 454 6.86 -5.67 3.06
C TYR A 454 6.05 -6.10 4.28
N THR A 455 5.69 -7.38 4.41
CA THR A 455 4.94 -7.87 5.58
C THR A 455 5.77 -7.82 6.86
N ASN A 456 7.08 -8.11 6.79
CA ASN A 456 8.02 -7.91 7.90
C ASN A 456 8.18 -6.43 8.26
N ALA A 457 8.30 -5.54 7.28
CA ALA A 457 8.41 -4.09 7.51
C ALA A 457 7.12 -3.54 8.15
N LYS A 458 5.94 -3.91 7.63
CA LYS A 458 4.63 -3.57 8.19
C LYS A 458 4.50 -4.01 9.64
N LYS A 459 4.84 -5.27 9.95
CA LYS A 459 4.87 -5.79 11.33
C LYS A 459 5.83 -4.99 12.22
N GLY A 460 7.01 -4.63 11.70
CA GLY A 460 7.98 -3.77 12.39
C GLY A 460 7.50 -2.33 12.63
N TYR A 461 6.60 -1.80 11.81
CA TYR A 461 5.92 -0.52 12.05
C TYR A 461 4.77 -0.66 13.05
N GLU A 462 3.99 -1.74 12.98
CA GLU A 462 2.92 -2.07 13.94
C GLU A 462 3.48 -2.24 15.37
N GLU A 463 4.57 -3.01 15.52
CA GLU A 463 5.27 -3.19 16.81
C GLU A 463 5.81 -1.87 17.37
N LYS A 464 6.40 -1.00 16.54
CA LYS A 464 6.85 0.34 16.95
C LYS A 464 5.67 1.25 17.33
N THR A 465 4.56 1.16 16.61
CA THR A 465 3.34 1.94 16.89
C THR A 465 2.75 1.53 18.23
N ALA A 466 2.65 0.23 18.52
CA ALA A 466 2.23 -0.28 19.82
C ALA A 466 3.18 0.14 20.96
N GLN A 467 4.49 0.11 20.75
CA GLN A 467 5.48 0.59 21.73
C GLN A 467 5.33 2.10 22.01
N LEU A 468 5.09 2.92 20.97
CA LEU A 468 4.85 4.35 21.13
C LEU A 468 3.51 4.63 21.85
N GLN A 469 2.44 3.90 21.53
CA GLN A 469 1.15 4.00 22.22
C GLN A 469 1.27 3.64 23.71
N LEU A 470 1.93 2.53 24.04
CA LEU A 470 2.20 2.14 25.43
C LEU A 470 3.01 3.21 26.18
N LYS A 471 4.00 3.83 25.51
CA LYS A 471 4.80 4.92 26.10
C LYS A 471 4.00 6.22 26.28
N ILE A 472 3.07 6.54 25.37
CA ILE A 472 2.14 7.66 25.52
C ILE A 472 1.27 7.44 26.77
N ILE A 473 0.63 6.26 26.88
CA ILE A 473 -0.19 5.88 28.04
C ILE A 473 0.62 5.93 29.35
N GLU A 474 1.89 5.51 29.33
CA GLU A 474 2.77 5.64 30.50
C GLU A 474 3.05 7.12 30.88
N MET A 475 3.34 7.98 29.90
CA MET A 475 3.58 9.41 30.14
C MET A 475 2.31 10.13 30.61
N GLU A 476 1.15 9.83 30.01
CA GLU A 476 -0.16 10.33 30.44
C GLU A 476 -0.45 9.96 31.89
N ARG A 477 -0.25 8.67 32.24
CA ARG A 477 -0.39 8.18 33.61
C ARG A 477 0.58 8.88 34.57
N VAL A 478 1.83 9.12 34.18
CA VAL A 478 2.81 9.84 35.01
C VAL A 478 2.42 11.32 35.19
N GLN A 479 1.91 11.97 34.14
CA GLN A 479 1.38 13.33 34.20
C GLN A 479 0.14 13.43 35.10
N GLU A 480 -0.80 12.49 34.98
CA GLU A 480 -2.00 12.44 35.82
C GLU A 480 -1.63 12.32 37.30
N ASN A 481 -0.73 11.37 37.65
CA ASN A 481 -0.23 11.22 39.01
C ASN A 481 0.46 12.50 39.50
N SER A 482 1.36 13.10 38.72
CA SER A 482 2.06 14.35 39.08
C SER A 482 1.11 15.54 39.30
N THR A 483 0.06 15.68 38.46
CA THR A 483 -0.96 16.71 38.68
C THR A 483 -1.89 16.40 39.86
N SER A 484 -2.09 15.12 40.20
CA SER A 484 -2.82 14.69 41.40
C SER A 484 -2.02 15.04 42.66
N ASP A 485 -0.72 14.67 42.70
CA ASP A 485 0.20 15.02 43.78
C ASP A 485 0.29 16.53 44.01
N LEU A 486 0.36 17.33 42.93
CA LEU A 486 0.38 18.79 43.03
C LEU A 486 -0.97 19.35 43.53
N ARG A 487 -2.10 18.80 43.09
CA ARG A 487 -3.43 19.15 43.61
C ARG A 487 -3.53 18.85 45.11
N ASN A 488 -3.08 17.67 45.53
CA ASN A 488 -3.06 17.22 46.93
C ASN A 488 -2.17 18.13 47.78
N GLN A 489 -0.97 18.48 47.31
CA GLN A 489 -0.08 19.43 47.99
C GLN A 489 -0.67 20.84 48.11
N MET A 490 -1.46 21.29 47.12
CA MET A 490 -2.16 22.57 47.22
C MET A 490 -3.34 22.51 48.19
N HIS A 491 -4.13 21.43 48.18
CA HIS A 491 -5.23 21.22 49.13
C HIS A 491 -4.71 21.15 50.58
N GLN A 492 -3.63 20.42 50.81
CA GLN A 492 -2.98 20.33 52.13
C GLN A 492 -2.57 21.71 52.65
N LYS A 493 -1.98 22.56 51.80
CA LYS A 493 -1.61 23.95 52.18
C LYS A 493 -2.82 24.85 52.45
N VAL A 494 -3.93 24.65 51.75
CA VAL A 494 -5.19 25.36 52.03
C VAL A 494 -5.73 24.93 53.40
N ILE A 495 -5.79 23.63 53.68
CA ILE A 495 -6.24 23.09 54.99
C ILE A 495 -5.34 23.61 56.14
N GLU A 496 -4.02 23.64 55.95
CA GLU A 496 -3.08 24.21 56.93
C GLU A 496 -3.35 25.70 57.19
N MET A 497 -3.50 26.50 56.12
CA MET A 497 -3.80 27.93 56.18
C MET A 497 -5.17 28.22 56.84
N GLU A 498 -6.20 27.43 56.50
CA GLU A 498 -7.51 27.49 57.14
C GLU A 498 -7.43 27.15 58.63
N SER A 499 -6.63 26.15 59.00
CA SER A 499 -6.40 25.80 60.42
C SER A 499 -5.74 26.93 61.20
N GLU A 500 -4.76 27.64 60.62
CA GLU A 500 -4.11 28.78 61.27
C GLU A 500 -5.03 30.01 61.32
N MET A 501 -5.79 30.29 60.26
CA MET A 501 -6.83 31.30 60.29
C MET A 501 -7.88 31.01 61.38
N GLN A 502 -8.30 29.75 61.55
CA GLN A 502 -9.25 29.38 62.59
C GLN A 502 -8.63 29.49 64.00
N LYS A 503 -7.36 29.12 64.19
CA LYS A 503 -6.62 29.38 65.44
C LYS A 503 -6.46 30.88 65.72
N GLN A 504 -6.33 31.74 64.69
CA GLN A 504 -6.31 33.19 64.86
C GLN A 504 -7.69 33.74 65.25
N ARG A 505 -8.77 33.26 64.61
CA ARG A 505 -10.16 33.61 64.96
C ARG A 505 -10.50 33.23 66.40
N ILE A 506 -10.14 32.02 66.84
CA ILE A 506 -10.33 31.57 68.23
C ILE A 506 -9.58 32.50 69.21
N ARG A 507 -8.27 32.72 69.00
CA ARG A 507 -7.49 33.65 69.82
C ARG A 507 -8.06 35.07 69.88
N ALA A 508 -8.64 35.56 68.78
CA ALA A 508 -9.30 36.87 68.74
C ALA A 508 -10.62 36.87 69.55
N LEU A 509 -11.41 35.80 69.49
CA LEU A 509 -12.62 35.63 70.31
C LEU A 509 -12.28 35.49 71.80
N ASP A 510 -11.22 34.77 72.16
CA ASP A 510 -10.74 34.63 73.54
C ASP A 510 -10.33 35.99 74.13
N ILE A 511 -9.58 36.80 73.36
CA ILE A 511 -9.20 38.16 73.75
C ILE A 511 -10.43 39.07 73.86
N LEU A 512 -11.40 38.97 72.95
CA LEU A 512 -12.65 39.73 73.04
C LEU A 512 -13.46 39.34 74.29
N ALA A 513 -13.52 38.06 74.65
CA ALA A 513 -14.18 37.58 75.87
C ALA A 513 -13.47 38.06 77.14
N GLU A 514 -12.12 38.09 77.15
CA GLU A 514 -11.34 38.70 78.24
C GLU A 514 -11.66 40.19 78.37
N LYS A 515 -11.76 40.93 77.25
CA LYS A 515 -12.09 42.36 77.28
C LYS A 515 -13.53 42.66 77.60
N GLU A 516 -14.49 41.82 77.22
CA GLU A 516 -15.88 41.94 77.70
C GLU A 516 -15.96 41.71 79.22
N ASN A 517 -15.17 40.77 79.76
CA ASN A 517 -15.08 40.54 81.20
C ASN A 517 -14.38 41.69 81.96
N GLU A 518 -13.29 42.25 81.42
CA GLU A 518 -12.68 43.49 81.95
C GLU A 518 -13.66 44.67 81.93
N LEU A 519 -14.43 44.80 80.85
CA LEU A 519 -15.50 45.79 80.74
C LEU A 519 -16.62 45.54 81.75
N GLU A 520 -17.04 44.30 81.98
CA GLU A 520 -18.08 44.00 82.97
C GLU A 520 -17.59 44.21 84.41
N ILE A 521 -16.33 43.87 84.72
CA ILE A 521 -15.69 44.17 86.01
C ILE A 521 -15.57 45.69 86.22
N THR A 522 -15.29 46.47 85.18
CA THR A 522 -15.21 47.94 85.30
C THR A 522 -16.59 48.61 85.34
N LYS A 523 -17.59 48.12 84.57
CA LYS A 523 -19.01 48.46 84.73
C LYS A 523 -19.49 48.18 86.17
N ALA A 524 -19.18 47.01 86.73
CA ALA A 524 -19.56 46.64 88.10
C ALA A 524 -18.89 47.53 89.16
N LYS A 525 -17.61 47.87 88.99
CA LYS A 525 -16.91 48.84 89.85
C LYS A 525 -17.53 50.24 89.76
N LEU A 526 -17.85 50.71 88.55
CA LEU A 526 -18.50 52.01 88.33
C LEU A 526 -19.91 52.05 88.96
N ASN A 527 -20.72 51.01 88.74
CA ASN A 527 -22.05 50.88 89.35
C ASN A 527 -21.99 50.83 90.89
N SER A 528 -20.94 50.21 91.45
CA SER A 528 -20.66 50.24 92.90
C SER A 528 -20.32 51.65 93.40
N ILE A 529 -19.47 52.39 92.65
CA ILE A 529 -19.14 53.79 92.98
C ILE A 529 -20.38 54.69 92.92
N ILE A 530 -21.23 54.53 91.90
CA ILE A 530 -22.50 55.25 91.77
C ILE A 530 -23.44 54.94 92.94
N ARG A 531 -23.53 53.66 93.37
CA ARG A 531 -24.31 53.26 94.56
C ARG A 531 -23.78 53.80 95.89
N ASN A 532 -22.52 54.23 95.94
CA ASN A 532 -21.86 54.70 97.15
C ASN A 532 -21.78 56.25 97.23
N GLN A 533 -22.36 56.97 96.27
CA GLN A 533 -22.66 58.40 96.43
C GLN A 533 -24.00 58.59 97.17
N PRO A 534 -24.07 59.44 98.21
CA PRO A 534 -25.33 59.76 98.87
C PRO A 534 -26.21 60.67 97.99
N ASN A 535 -27.52 60.46 98.03
CA ASN A 535 -28.50 61.14 97.17
C ASN A 535 -28.35 62.68 97.13
N VAL A 536 -28.32 63.22 95.92
CA VAL A 536 -28.84 64.56 95.59
C VAL A 536 -29.70 64.45 94.32
N ASP A 537 -30.97 64.11 94.54
CA ASP A 537 -32.10 64.43 93.65
C ASP A 537 -32.58 65.87 93.97
N PRO A 538 -33.36 66.61 93.13
CA PRO A 538 -34.36 66.06 92.19
C PRO A 538 -34.63 66.81 90.85
N VAL A 539 -35.61 66.30 90.09
CA VAL A 539 -36.49 66.94 89.08
C VAL A 539 -36.12 66.86 87.57
N ASP A 540 -36.91 66.04 86.87
CA ASP A 540 -37.21 65.98 85.42
C ASP A 540 -38.23 67.07 84.96
N PRO A 541 -38.58 67.24 83.66
CA PRO A 541 -37.83 67.06 82.40
C PRO A 541 -37.97 68.32 81.49
N PRO A 542 -37.70 68.27 80.17
CA PRO A 542 -38.79 67.92 79.22
C PRO A 542 -38.35 67.01 78.04
N GLN A 543 -39.31 66.63 77.19
CA GLN A 543 -39.11 65.72 76.06
C GLN A 543 -38.52 66.39 74.80
N ASP A 544 -38.29 65.55 73.78
CA ASP A 544 -37.88 65.86 72.39
C ASP A 544 -36.47 66.43 72.15
N THR A 545 -35.53 65.52 71.91
CA THR A 545 -34.90 65.48 70.58
C THR A 545 -34.48 64.07 70.19
N SER A 546 -34.75 63.68 68.93
CA SER A 546 -34.44 62.34 68.43
C SER A 546 -32.92 62.10 68.37
N PHE A 547 -32.44 61.09 69.12
CA PHE A 547 -31.10 60.52 68.88
C PHE A 547 -31.06 59.89 67.49
N ARG A 548 -30.52 60.63 66.53
CA ARG A 548 -30.34 60.21 65.15
C ARG A 548 -29.13 59.26 65.05
N PRO A 549 -29.30 57.96 64.78
CA PRO A 549 -28.16 57.09 64.53
C PRO A 549 -27.48 57.54 63.24
N VAL A 550 -26.15 57.71 63.25
CA VAL A 550 -25.40 57.89 62.01
C VAL A 550 -25.49 56.57 61.23
N LYS A 551 -26.05 56.64 60.02
CA LYS A 551 -26.42 55.45 59.24
C LYS A 551 -25.19 54.62 58.87
N TYR A 552 -25.01 53.47 59.52
CA TYR A 552 -24.43 52.33 58.81
C TYR A 552 -25.45 51.79 57.83
N ARG A 553 -25.01 51.52 56.60
CA ARG A 553 -25.87 51.11 55.50
C ARG A 553 -26.17 49.61 55.63
N GLN A 554 -27.43 49.23 55.77
CA GLN A 554 -27.83 47.84 55.56
C GLN A 554 -27.55 47.43 54.10
N SER A 555 -27.03 46.22 53.93
CA SER A 555 -27.32 45.34 52.80
C SER A 555 -27.69 44.00 53.42
N HIS A 556 -28.86 43.44 53.10
CA HIS A 556 -29.37 42.26 53.80
C HIS A 556 -28.66 40.97 53.38
N SER A 557 -28.29 40.14 54.36
CA SER A 557 -28.40 38.69 54.21
C SER A 557 -29.85 38.27 54.46
N HIS A 558 -30.31 37.21 53.79
CA HIS A 558 -31.60 36.58 54.05
C HIS A 558 -31.38 35.07 54.21
N ASP A 559 -31.80 34.54 55.35
CA ASP A 559 -31.60 33.14 55.75
C ASP A 559 -32.74 32.21 55.26
N PHE A 560 -32.68 30.95 55.72
CA PHE A 560 -33.67 29.87 55.68
C PHE A 560 -33.73 29.00 54.40
N PHE A 561 -33.95 27.68 54.47
CA PHE A 561 -34.36 26.80 55.60
C PHE A 561 -33.72 25.38 55.50
N GLU A 562 -33.49 24.72 56.64
CA GLU A 562 -33.46 23.24 56.75
C GLU A 562 -34.93 22.70 56.86
N SER A 563 -35.31 21.42 56.77
CA SER A 563 -34.72 20.23 57.41
C SER A 563 -35.51 18.92 57.11
N ASN A 564 -34.80 17.78 57.05
CA ASN A 564 -35.22 16.40 57.43
C ASN A 564 -36.41 15.71 56.67
N THR A 565 -36.72 14.39 56.77
CA THR A 565 -36.31 13.25 57.65
C THR A 565 -36.25 11.87 56.93
N SER A 566 -35.29 11.01 57.34
CA SER A 566 -35.35 9.50 57.40
C SER A 566 -35.64 8.66 56.12
N THR A 567 -35.44 7.32 56.01
CA THR A 567 -35.20 6.19 56.97
C THR A 567 -34.24 5.08 56.44
N ASP A 568 -33.32 4.61 57.31
CA ASP A 568 -32.97 3.20 57.68
C ASP A 568 -32.75 2.02 56.66
N LYS A 569 -31.83 1.10 57.07
CA LYS A 569 -31.62 -0.34 56.72
C LYS A 569 -30.98 -0.84 55.38
N GLN A 570 -29.73 -1.29 55.55
CA GLN A 570 -29.19 -2.66 55.31
C GLN A 570 -28.87 -3.24 53.90
N ARG A 571 -27.61 -3.73 53.83
CA ARG A 571 -27.11 -5.02 53.27
C ARG A 571 -27.06 -5.28 51.76
N ILE A 572 -25.85 -5.66 51.31
CA ILE A 572 -25.51 -6.62 50.22
C ILE A 572 -25.89 -6.12 48.80
N GLY A 573 -25.14 -6.34 47.72
CA GLY A 573 -23.86 -7.04 47.54
C GLY A 573 -23.85 -7.85 46.24
N GLU A 574 -22.67 -7.95 45.61
CA GLU A 574 -22.33 -8.78 44.44
C GLU A 574 -22.82 -8.39 43.02
N ILE A 575 -21.81 -8.07 42.18
CA ILE A 575 -21.51 -8.68 40.87
C ILE A 575 -22.66 -8.84 39.83
N ARG A 576 -22.58 -8.05 38.74
CA ARG A 576 -22.29 -8.60 37.40
C ARG A 576 -21.89 -7.54 36.36
N SER A 577 -21.14 -7.97 35.36
CA SER A 577 -20.90 -7.27 34.10
C SER A 577 -22.00 -7.56 33.08
N VAL A 578 -22.23 -6.61 32.17
CA VAL A 578 -22.80 -6.84 30.83
C VAL A 578 -22.01 -5.99 29.84
N ASN A 579 -21.76 -6.53 28.65
CA ASN A 579 -21.00 -5.90 27.56
C ASN A 579 -21.97 -5.29 26.52
N ASP A 580 -21.42 -4.47 25.62
CA ASP A 580 -21.90 -4.15 24.26
C ASP A 580 -23.37 -3.77 24.01
N HIS A 581 -23.56 -2.69 23.23
CA HIS A 581 -24.36 -2.79 22.00
C HIS A 581 -23.90 -1.74 20.97
N SER A 582 -23.47 -2.21 19.80
CA SER A 582 -23.34 -1.36 18.60
C SER A 582 -24.71 -1.10 17.99
N SER A 583 -24.85 0.06 17.34
CA SER A 583 -25.80 0.28 16.25
C SER A 583 -25.11 1.14 15.19
N SER A 584 -25.42 0.91 13.91
CA SER A 584 -24.62 1.39 12.78
C SER A 584 -25.44 2.24 11.80
N ASP A 585 -24.72 3.01 10.99
CA ASP A 585 -25.15 3.62 9.72
C ASP A 585 -26.24 4.73 9.85
N VAL A 586 -26.41 5.69 8.93
CA VAL A 586 -25.88 5.87 7.56
C VAL A 586 -25.57 7.36 7.28
N ASP A 587 -24.76 7.62 6.25
CA ASP A 587 -24.70 8.81 5.38
C ASP A 587 -25.02 10.23 5.92
N SER A 588 -24.02 11.12 5.84
CA SER A 588 -24.09 12.33 4.98
C SER A 588 -22.76 13.11 4.95
N CYS A 589 -22.03 13.03 3.84
CA CYS A 589 -21.01 14.03 3.53
C CYS A 589 -21.68 15.26 2.90
N SER A 590 -21.59 16.42 3.55
CA SER A 590 -21.97 17.71 2.96
C SER A 590 -20.91 18.75 3.27
N SER A 591 -20.10 19.08 2.26
CA SER A 591 -19.14 20.18 2.32
C SER A 591 -19.85 21.48 1.94
N VAL A 592 -20.33 22.23 2.94
CA VAL A 592 -20.66 23.64 2.76
C VAL A 592 -19.43 24.45 3.21
N VAL A 593 -18.84 25.16 2.26
CA VAL A 593 -17.87 26.22 2.54
C VAL A 593 -18.67 27.38 3.11
N ASP A 594 -18.24 27.94 4.24
CA ASP A 594 -18.65 29.28 4.65
C ASP A 594 -17.39 30.04 5.09
N GLU A 595 -17.32 31.32 4.72
CA GLU A 595 -16.06 32.03 4.51
C GLU A 595 -16.02 33.35 5.29
N HIS A 596 -14.82 33.75 5.74
CA HIS A 596 -14.56 34.92 6.60
C HIS A 596 -15.11 34.76 8.06
N HIS A 597 -14.41 35.16 9.13
CA HIS A 597 -13.38 36.18 9.25
C HIS A 597 -12.21 35.74 10.17
N SER A 598 -10.99 36.07 9.79
CA SER A 598 -9.83 36.21 10.69
C SER A 598 -8.73 37.02 9.99
N GLU A 599 -8.85 38.35 10.05
CA GLU A 599 -7.82 39.23 9.50
C GLU A 599 -6.56 39.24 10.37
N CYS A 600 -5.48 38.83 9.72
CA CYS A 600 -4.08 39.16 9.95
C CYS A 600 -3.74 40.21 11.05
N LEU A 601 -2.87 39.82 11.99
CA LEU A 601 -1.99 40.76 12.70
C LEU A 601 -0.53 40.33 12.55
N SER A 602 0.10 40.75 11.44
CA SER A 602 1.53 40.61 11.18
C SER A 602 2.26 41.94 11.46
N VAL A 603 3.01 42.00 12.56
CA VAL A 603 3.96 43.11 12.82
C VAL A 603 5.26 42.56 13.38
N SER A 604 6.39 42.99 12.80
CA SER A 604 7.74 42.58 13.16
C SER A 604 8.22 43.16 14.50
N PRO A 605 9.01 42.43 15.30
CA PRO A 605 9.52 42.93 16.58
C PRO A 605 10.71 43.88 16.40
N ASN A 606 10.44 45.19 16.42
CA ASN A 606 11.49 46.22 16.56
C ASN A 606 11.50 46.84 17.96
N SER A 607 12.70 46.96 18.53
CA SER A 607 12.89 47.43 19.91
C SER A 607 12.95 48.96 20.00
N THR A 608 12.04 49.54 20.77
CA THR A 608 12.21 50.89 21.35
C THR A 608 11.67 50.91 22.78
N GLN A 609 12.52 51.25 23.75
CA GLN A 609 12.06 51.58 25.10
C GLN A 609 11.36 52.95 25.08
N VAL A 610 10.08 53.00 25.44
CA VAL A 610 9.40 54.28 25.75
C VAL A 610 8.75 54.17 27.13
N LEU A 611 9.35 54.88 28.09
CA LEU A 611 8.84 55.08 29.43
C LEU A 611 7.60 55.98 29.38
N PHE A 612 6.41 55.47 29.73
CA PHE A 612 5.21 56.30 29.88
C PHE A 612 4.74 56.35 31.34
N ASN A 613 5.11 57.44 32.02
CA ASN A 613 4.50 57.82 33.29
C ASN A 613 3.14 58.49 33.00
N VAL A 614 2.07 58.04 33.66
CA VAL A 614 0.81 58.78 33.79
C VAL A 614 0.56 59.01 35.28
N PRO A 615 0.59 60.27 35.77
CA PRO A 615 0.42 60.55 37.18
C PRO A 615 -1.05 60.65 37.57
N GLY A 616 -1.47 59.83 38.54
CA GLY A 616 -2.62 60.10 39.40
C GLY A 616 -3.96 59.46 39.01
N THR A 617 -4.36 58.44 39.77
CA THR A 617 -5.47 58.62 40.74
C THR A 617 -5.51 57.49 41.78
N THR A 618 -5.99 57.83 42.98
CA THR A 618 -6.55 56.92 44.02
C THR A 618 -5.84 55.59 44.34
N ALA A 619 -4.89 55.64 45.27
CA ALA A 619 -4.92 54.86 46.52
C ALA A 619 -5.40 53.38 46.50
N ALA A 620 -4.84 52.55 45.62
CA ALA A 620 -4.94 51.09 45.68
C ALA A 620 -3.55 50.42 45.50
N ALA A 621 -2.52 51.02 46.12
CA ALA A 621 -1.17 50.46 46.15
C ALA A 621 -1.04 49.36 47.20
N GLU A 622 -1.80 48.27 47.03
CA GLU A 622 -1.40 46.99 47.62
C GLU A 622 0.03 46.67 47.15
N THR A 623 0.86 46.16 48.06
CA THR A 623 2.29 45.98 47.82
C THR A 623 2.52 44.95 46.71
N ARG A 624 2.67 45.41 45.46
CA ARG A 624 2.89 44.53 44.28
C ARG A 624 3.94 43.48 44.62
N ASN A 625 3.52 42.23 44.67
CA ASN A 625 4.40 41.14 45.02
C ASN A 625 5.23 40.76 43.79
N ILE A 626 6.30 41.52 43.57
CA ILE A 626 7.21 41.38 42.41
C ILE A 626 7.70 39.94 42.26
N PHE A 627 7.89 39.21 43.36
CA PHE A 627 8.24 37.79 43.33
C PHE A 627 7.12 36.94 42.72
N TYR A 628 5.87 37.13 43.13
CA TYR A 628 4.70 36.43 42.57
C TYR A 628 4.48 36.75 41.08
N GLU A 629 4.66 38.02 40.71
CA GLU A 629 4.56 38.51 39.33
C GLU A 629 5.67 37.91 38.43
N GLN A 630 6.91 37.85 38.93
CA GLN A 630 7.99 37.10 38.27
C GLN A 630 7.73 35.58 38.22
N GLN A 631 7.01 35.02 39.20
CA GLN A 631 6.67 33.59 39.23
C GLN A 631 5.60 33.25 38.18
N LEU A 632 4.62 34.14 37.97
CA LEU A 632 3.63 34.05 36.89
C LEU A 632 4.31 34.12 35.52
N VAL A 633 5.13 35.15 35.27
CA VAL A 633 5.85 35.32 33.99
C VAL A 633 6.75 34.10 33.67
N LYS A 634 7.36 33.46 34.68
CA LYS A 634 8.09 32.19 34.48
C LYS A 634 7.17 31.03 34.08
N ARG A 635 5.98 30.92 34.66
CA ARG A 635 5.00 29.88 34.33
C ARG A 635 4.36 30.11 32.96
N GLU A 636 4.03 31.35 32.62
CA GLU A 636 3.53 31.73 31.28
C GLU A 636 4.56 31.41 30.20
N ARG A 637 5.85 31.71 30.45
CA ARG A 637 6.94 31.31 29.56
C ARG A 637 7.01 29.78 29.39
N GLN A 638 6.96 29.01 30.48
CA GLN A 638 6.93 27.54 30.40
C GLN A 638 5.70 27.02 29.64
N ILE A 639 4.55 27.66 29.75
CA ILE A 639 3.34 27.29 28.99
C ILE A 639 3.53 27.59 27.49
N VAL A 640 4.18 28.69 27.13
CA VAL A 640 4.53 29.00 25.73
C VAL A 640 5.58 28.02 25.19
N GLU A 641 6.64 27.73 25.96
CA GLU A 641 7.67 26.74 25.62
C GLU A 641 7.06 25.34 25.39
N LEU A 642 6.15 24.90 26.26
CA LEU A 642 5.44 23.62 26.12
C LEU A 642 4.47 23.59 24.94
N ARG A 643 3.73 24.68 24.67
CA ARG A 643 2.86 24.80 23.49
C ARG A 643 3.67 24.76 22.18
N ASN A 644 4.82 25.42 22.14
CA ASN A 644 5.72 25.39 20.99
C ASN A 644 6.30 23.98 20.78
N ALA A 645 6.73 23.31 21.87
CA ALA A 645 7.22 21.93 21.81
C ALA A 645 6.13 20.94 21.35
N MET A 646 4.89 21.10 21.82
CA MET A 646 3.72 20.34 21.37
C MET A 646 3.49 20.53 19.87
N HIS A 647 3.47 21.78 19.39
CA HIS A 647 3.22 22.07 17.97
C HIS A 647 4.33 21.55 17.05
N ILE A 648 5.59 21.61 17.50
CA ILE A 648 6.73 20.99 16.79
C ILE A 648 6.56 19.45 16.74
N ALA A 649 6.09 18.82 17.81
CA ALA A 649 5.80 17.39 17.82
C ALA A 649 4.64 17.01 16.89
N GLU A 650 3.57 17.82 16.83
CA GLU A 650 2.45 17.65 15.89
C GLU A 650 2.91 17.72 14.43
N LEU A 651 3.76 18.70 14.09
CA LEU A 651 4.34 18.84 12.76
C LEU A 651 5.18 17.62 12.40
N ASN A 652 6.11 17.21 13.27
CA ASN A 652 6.93 16.02 13.06
C ASN A 652 6.08 14.74 12.85
N VAL A 653 4.94 14.60 13.54
CA VAL A 653 4.02 13.46 13.34
C VAL A 653 3.34 13.51 11.97
N ARG A 654 2.93 14.69 11.49
CA ARG A 654 2.36 14.86 10.14
C ARG A 654 3.40 14.54 9.06
N ASP A 655 4.63 15.04 9.21
CA ASP A 655 5.73 14.79 8.28
C ASP A 655 6.08 13.29 8.21
N ILE A 656 6.16 12.61 9.36
CA ILE A 656 6.37 11.16 9.44
C ILE A 656 5.22 10.39 8.77
N HIS A 657 3.97 10.81 8.95
CA HIS A 657 2.81 10.17 8.33
C HIS A 657 2.82 10.34 6.80
N GLN A 658 3.10 11.55 6.30
CA GLN A 658 3.26 11.81 4.86
C GLN A 658 4.44 11.02 4.26
N ALA A 659 5.55 10.89 4.99
CA ALA A 659 6.71 10.10 4.60
C ALA A 659 6.51 8.57 4.67
N ALA A 660 5.44 8.10 5.33
CA ALA A 660 5.00 6.71 5.29
C ALA A 660 4.09 6.46 4.09
N VAL A 661 3.00 7.25 3.95
CA VAL A 661 2.03 7.12 2.84
C VAL A 661 2.68 7.22 1.46
N THR A 662 3.67 8.11 1.30
CA THR A 662 4.43 8.24 0.04
C THR A 662 5.30 7.02 -0.28
N LYS A 663 5.79 6.29 0.73
CA LYS A 663 6.53 5.02 0.51
C LYS A 663 5.58 3.87 0.20
N ASP A 664 4.45 3.79 0.90
CA ASP A 664 3.45 2.76 0.64
C ASP A 664 2.90 2.88 -0.80
N LEU A 665 2.70 4.11 -1.30
CA LEU A 665 2.35 4.37 -2.70
C LEU A 665 3.45 3.91 -3.67
N GLN A 666 4.73 4.19 -3.38
CA GLN A 666 5.86 3.74 -4.20
C GLN A 666 6.00 2.21 -4.21
N HIS A 667 5.77 1.55 -3.07
CA HIS A 667 5.75 0.09 -2.97
C HIS A 667 4.58 -0.50 -3.77
N PHE A 668 3.38 0.08 -3.68
CA PHE A 668 2.22 -0.33 -4.47
C PHE A 668 2.47 -0.19 -5.98
N GLU A 669 2.99 0.96 -6.43
CA GLU A 669 3.38 1.17 -7.84
C GLU A 669 4.38 0.12 -8.34
N MET A 670 5.39 -0.22 -7.53
CA MET A 670 6.39 -1.22 -7.89
C MET A 670 5.79 -2.63 -7.98
N VAL A 671 4.88 -2.96 -7.06
CA VAL A 671 4.17 -4.26 -7.06
C VAL A 671 3.25 -4.39 -8.27
N GLU A 672 2.47 -3.37 -8.64
CA GLU A 672 1.63 -3.42 -9.85
C GLU A 672 2.48 -3.51 -11.14
N LYS A 673 3.58 -2.76 -11.25
CA LYS A 673 4.50 -2.88 -12.39
C LYS A 673 5.08 -4.30 -12.54
N LEU A 674 5.44 -4.96 -11.44
CA LEU A 674 5.89 -6.35 -11.43
C LEU A 674 4.76 -7.34 -11.77
N LYS A 675 3.54 -7.13 -11.26
CA LYS A 675 2.37 -7.96 -11.61
C LYS A 675 2.02 -7.86 -13.10
N ASP A 676 2.09 -6.67 -13.69
CA ASP A 676 1.83 -6.46 -15.12
C ASP A 676 2.93 -7.10 -15.98
N GLU A 677 4.21 -6.98 -15.60
CA GLU A 677 5.31 -7.66 -16.29
C GLU A 677 5.15 -9.19 -16.24
N ILE A 678 4.81 -9.75 -15.06
CA ILE A 678 4.48 -11.17 -14.90
C ILE A 678 3.31 -11.56 -15.82
N ARG A 679 2.20 -10.82 -15.80
CA ARG A 679 1.01 -11.10 -16.64
C ARG A 679 1.35 -11.08 -18.14
N ILE A 680 2.23 -10.18 -18.57
CA ILE A 680 2.72 -10.11 -19.96
C ILE A 680 3.61 -11.31 -20.31
N LEU A 681 4.51 -11.72 -19.42
CA LEU A 681 5.39 -12.88 -19.62
C LEU A 681 4.61 -14.19 -19.58
N GLU A 682 3.62 -14.34 -18.70
CA GLU A 682 2.68 -15.46 -18.67
C GLU A 682 1.81 -15.51 -19.92
N GLY A 683 1.31 -14.37 -20.41
CA GLY A 683 0.59 -14.29 -21.69
C GLY A 683 1.44 -14.79 -22.86
N LYS A 684 2.72 -14.39 -22.93
CA LYS A 684 3.68 -14.89 -23.91
C LYS A 684 3.96 -16.39 -23.73
N LEU A 685 4.18 -16.86 -22.50
CA LEU A 685 4.42 -18.27 -22.19
C LEU A 685 3.21 -19.16 -22.53
N LYS A 686 1.99 -18.66 -22.33
CA LYS A 686 0.72 -19.32 -22.67
C LYS A 686 0.46 -19.33 -24.18
N PHE A 687 0.82 -18.28 -24.90
CA PHE A 687 0.78 -18.27 -26.37
C PHE A 687 1.82 -19.22 -26.98
N LEU A 688 2.97 -19.38 -26.34
CA LEU A 688 4.01 -20.37 -26.69
C LEU A 688 3.75 -21.75 -26.07
N SER A 689 2.70 -21.93 -25.26
CA SER A 689 2.32 -23.24 -24.74
C SER A 689 1.70 -24.07 -25.87
N VAL A 690 2.08 -25.33 -25.92
CA VAL A 690 2.09 -26.12 -27.16
C VAL A 690 0.69 -26.63 -27.54
N ASP A 691 -0.23 -26.71 -26.57
CA ASP A 691 -1.50 -27.43 -26.69
C ASP A 691 -2.43 -26.88 -27.78
N SER A 692 -2.65 -25.57 -27.85
CA SER A 692 -3.56 -24.96 -28.85
C SER A 692 -3.07 -25.15 -30.29
N ASN A 693 -1.76 -25.02 -30.49
CA ASN A 693 -1.12 -25.26 -31.79
C ASN A 693 -1.12 -26.77 -32.13
N MET A 694 -0.97 -27.66 -31.14
CA MET A 694 -1.01 -29.11 -31.35
C MET A 694 -2.42 -29.66 -31.57
N GLU A 695 -3.47 -29.10 -30.98
CA GLU A 695 -4.85 -29.46 -31.33
C GLU A 695 -5.17 -29.08 -32.78
N TYR A 696 -4.77 -27.88 -33.21
CA TYR A 696 -4.90 -27.47 -34.61
C TYR A 696 -4.09 -28.39 -35.54
N LEU A 697 -2.81 -28.63 -35.22
CA LEU A 697 -1.93 -29.50 -36.01
C LEU A 697 -2.45 -30.94 -36.09
N ARG A 698 -2.99 -31.49 -35.00
CA ARG A 698 -3.63 -32.81 -34.93
C ARG A 698 -4.85 -32.87 -35.84
N ASN A 699 -5.72 -31.87 -35.81
CA ASN A 699 -6.91 -31.83 -36.65
C ASN A 699 -6.55 -31.73 -38.14
N VAL A 700 -5.59 -30.87 -38.48
CA VAL A 700 -5.08 -30.71 -39.85
C VAL A 700 -4.33 -31.97 -40.33
N PHE A 701 -3.63 -32.68 -39.45
CA PHE A 701 -2.99 -33.98 -39.75
C PHE A 701 -4.01 -35.10 -39.96
N ILE A 702 -5.08 -35.18 -39.15
CA ILE A 702 -6.20 -36.10 -39.41
C ILE A 702 -6.86 -35.78 -40.76
N GLN A 703 -7.02 -34.50 -41.08
CA GLN A 703 -7.55 -34.06 -42.38
C GLN A 703 -6.63 -34.42 -43.55
N LEU A 704 -5.30 -34.44 -43.36
CA LEU A 704 -4.34 -34.91 -44.37
C LEU A 704 -4.56 -36.39 -44.71
N LEU A 705 -4.76 -37.23 -43.69
CA LEU A 705 -4.96 -38.68 -43.85
C LEU A 705 -6.27 -39.04 -44.57
N HIS A 706 -7.30 -38.19 -44.45
CA HIS A 706 -8.61 -38.37 -45.09
C HIS A 706 -8.78 -37.56 -46.39
N CYS A 707 -7.71 -36.94 -46.91
CA CYS A 707 -7.76 -36.19 -48.16
C CYS A 707 -7.31 -37.07 -49.33
N ASP A 708 -8.22 -37.39 -50.25
CA ASP A 708 -7.91 -38.23 -51.42
C ASP A 708 -7.30 -37.46 -52.59
N THR A 709 -7.35 -36.11 -52.57
CA THR A 709 -6.85 -35.29 -53.68
C THR A 709 -5.40 -34.83 -53.46
N SER A 710 -4.57 -35.02 -54.48
CA SER A 710 -3.16 -34.53 -54.54
C SER A 710 -3.04 -33.06 -54.15
N SER A 711 -3.89 -32.20 -54.75
CA SER A 711 -3.93 -30.77 -54.45
C SER A 711 -4.30 -30.48 -52.99
N GLY A 712 -5.36 -31.12 -52.48
CA GLY A 712 -5.77 -30.96 -51.08
C GLY A 712 -4.67 -31.36 -50.10
N ARG A 713 -4.02 -32.52 -50.31
CA ARG A 713 -2.85 -32.94 -49.52
C ARG A 713 -1.74 -31.89 -49.55
N LYS A 714 -1.45 -31.30 -50.71
CA LYS A 714 -0.43 -30.25 -50.88
C LYS A 714 -0.76 -28.96 -50.13
N HIS A 715 -2.03 -28.54 -50.14
CA HIS A 715 -2.48 -27.38 -49.35
C HIS A 715 -2.45 -27.66 -47.84
N ILE A 716 -2.86 -28.84 -47.40
CA ILE A 716 -2.83 -29.27 -46.00
C ILE A 716 -1.37 -29.37 -45.49
N LEU A 717 -0.46 -29.94 -46.28
CA LEU A 717 0.98 -29.97 -45.96
C LEU A 717 1.61 -28.57 -45.88
N LYS A 718 1.15 -27.61 -46.70
CA LYS A 718 1.57 -26.20 -46.57
C LYS A 718 1.06 -25.57 -45.27
N ALA A 719 -0.17 -25.86 -44.84
CA ALA A 719 -0.70 -25.37 -43.57
C ALA A 719 0.08 -25.96 -42.37
N ILE A 720 0.33 -27.28 -42.38
CA ILE A 720 1.19 -27.97 -41.41
C ILE A 720 2.59 -27.32 -41.35
N GLY A 721 3.21 -27.08 -42.50
CA GLY A 721 4.54 -26.47 -42.59
C GLY A 721 4.59 -25.03 -42.10
N ALA A 722 3.51 -24.25 -42.27
CA ALA A 722 3.41 -22.90 -41.73
C ALA A 722 3.26 -22.89 -40.19
N VAL A 723 2.45 -23.77 -39.62
CA VAL A 723 2.29 -23.91 -38.15
C VAL A 723 3.60 -24.37 -37.51
N LEU A 724 4.28 -25.33 -38.12
CA LEU A 724 5.59 -25.84 -37.68
C LEU A 724 6.77 -24.91 -38.00
N LYS A 725 6.53 -23.77 -38.67
CA LYS A 725 7.55 -22.80 -39.10
C LYS A 725 8.73 -23.43 -39.87
N LEU A 726 8.43 -24.40 -40.75
CA LEU A 726 9.44 -25.07 -41.58
C LEU A 726 10.22 -24.09 -42.46
N SER A 727 11.48 -24.40 -42.72
CA SER A 727 12.36 -23.53 -43.50
C SER A 727 11.87 -23.36 -44.95
N VAL A 728 12.28 -22.26 -45.58
CA VAL A 728 11.98 -21.98 -47.01
C VAL A 728 12.55 -23.07 -47.93
N THR A 729 13.53 -23.84 -47.48
CA THR A 729 14.08 -25.04 -48.13
C THR A 729 13.16 -26.25 -48.01
N GLU A 730 12.63 -26.56 -46.83
CA GLU A 730 11.71 -27.67 -46.58
C GLU A 730 10.34 -27.43 -47.22
N MET A 731 9.82 -26.20 -47.14
CA MET A 731 8.59 -25.81 -47.83
C MET A 731 8.70 -26.01 -49.35
N ARG A 732 9.86 -25.69 -49.96
CA ARG A 732 10.12 -25.99 -51.38
C ARG A 732 10.29 -27.49 -51.67
N ALA A 733 10.68 -28.31 -50.71
CA ALA A 733 10.70 -29.77 -50.87
C ALA A 733 9.27 -30.36 -50.85
N ILE A 734 8.40 -29.85 -49.97
CA ILE A 734 6.96 -30.15 -49.95
C ILE A 734 6.31 -29.73 -51.27
N GLU A 735 6.65 -28.56 -51.82
CA GLU A 735 6.14 -28.10 -53.12
C GLU A 735 6.61 -28.94 -54.32
N LYS A 736 7.78 -29.58 -54.24
CA LYS A 736 8.34 -30.41 -55.32
C LYS A 736 7.89 -31.87 -55.31
N ARG A 737 7.33 -32.37 -54.20
CA ARG A 737 6.72 -33.71 -54.18
C ARG A 737 5.37 -33.68 -54.90
N ASN A 738 5.25 -34.50 -55.94
CA ASN A 738 3.95 -34.95 -56.46
C ASN A 738 3.52 -36.14 -55.58
N LEU A 739 2.35 -36.02 -54.94
CA LEU A 739 1.75 -36.93 -53.94
C LEU A 739 0.25 -37.11 -54.20
#